data_AF-G1NJD1-F1
#
_entry.id   AF-G1NJD1-F1
#
_cell.length_a   1.000
_cell.length_b   1.000
_cell.length_c   1.000
_cell.angle_alpha   90.00
_cell.angle_beta   90.00
_cell.angle_gamma   90.00
#
_symmetry.space_group_name_H-M   'P 1'
#
loop_
_entity.id
_entity.type
_entity.pdbx_description
1 polymer ?
#
loop_
_entity_poly.entity_id
_entity_poly.type
_entity_poly.pdbx_seq_one_letter_code
_entity_poly.pdbx_strand_id
1 'polypeptide(L)'
;DDLFKKTFLILKNDFEELQKQLDSRLQSTEMSGAHNSEYQTVEDLERKEREYSEHIIDNMEAFWKQTDKAQQDFLDQSKCSSAEAAKIMMDLTERMIAVEGLLNESQDLQAMDIQERLFNWELMVKVVDSLKSCIPEECRCRLNMLSNILDHLTVKNKLSVRQKEELLTDLHKAFWEQLAHFTNECMQQSKDLVLKQLECRAKKREDFKRRQKTEQGILLTKAFNIGDLNDFLKAYHDLLEKHWQAQWQLEEEDDCESTEAVVELYKELYSKASHALAELVNELFLQTLPVVTGLSVRECELLKEDWQENVVPQLEKWDSHRQKRWKLFQEQLLQEKKLWINEYALASVMQKHLSEKQEKIMQGVVSRLGCLSDESVNYILQKQRLLLCSVWRRLTLRSIGMAALTRMRMSRKKSLLQELREQHMLQKGSSACQDEDQWQLQKAVESHILEEEEKLEEETQQNHLEFHQQLVTEIQEALQFLQQHMEKVIGRTLLQHARQEAAKESSDDEQEFKEKLVEAAVESVYGTSSNINRLVENYYQQVGKITEDYEGKKLQQLKSLQVERSERYRLRKKEENEQALKEKQTKGILNISSAVHQRMVLQQKKVLTQFELHQQIRLEFLKQKLLGLHHLESEMEKQLKEAEWDFITELAALARVPVTVKKQLSKKSKPAGKKTNSNSKRGTSKSPELEDKDDSCENIQKPLRLNSSLCRYRGSERPHEGETEPRKNTKMLKKRGNR
;
A
#
# COMPACT_ATOMS: atom_id res chain seq x y z
N ASP A 1 6.74 -39.96 11.02
CA ASP A 1 7.16 -39.18 12.20
C ASP A 1 8.54 -38.59 12.07
N ASP A 2 9.62 -39.35 12.32
CA ASP A 2 10.95 -38.77 12.54
C ASP A 2 11.51 -37.95 11.35
N LEU A 3 11.30 -38.45 10.12
CA LEU A 3 11.60 -37.70 8.90
C LEU A 3 10.83 -36.37 8.80
N PHE A 4 9.53 -36.35 9.10
CA PHE A 4 8.73 -35.11 9.11
C PHE A 4 9.21 -34.13 10.19
N LYS A 5 9.57 -34.63 11.38
CA LYS A 5 10.16 -33.80 12.45
C LYS A 5 11.49 -33.18 12.00
N LYS A 6 12.32 -33.94 11.27
CA LYS A 6 13.58 -33.45 10.69
C LYS A 6 13.33 -32.38 9.61
N THR A 7 12.43 -32.61 8.66
CA THR A 7 12.07 -31.61 7.64
C THR A 7 11.51 -30.34 8.27
N PHE A 8 10.58 -30.45 9.23
CA PHE A 8 10.01 -29.31 9.93
C PHE A 8 11.05 -28.52 10.74
N LEU A 9 12.02 -29.20 11.36
CA LEU A 9 13.14 -28.56 12.07
C LEU A 9 14.08 -27.81 11.10
N ILE A 10 14.36 -28.36 9.92
CA ILE A 10 15.13 -27.68 8.87
C ILE A 10 14.39 -26.42 8.41
N LEU A 11 13.10 -26.52 8.10
CA LEU A 11 12.28 -25.38 7.69
C LEU A 11 12.21 -24.29 8.76
N LYS A 12 12.05 -24.67 10.04
CA LYS A 12 12.09 -23.72 11.16
C LYS A 12 13.43 -22.97 11.21
N ASN A 13 14.55 -23.68 11.07
CA ASN A 13 15.87 -23.08 11.09
C ASN A 13 16.11 -22.15 9.89
N ASP A 14 15.65 -22.54 8.69
CA ASP A 14 15.70 -21.71 7.47
C ASP A 14 14.90 -20.40 7.65
N PHE A 15 13.71 -20.45 8.26
CA PHE A 15 12.91 -19.25 8.56
C PHE A 15 13.52 -18.38 9.68
N GLU A 16 14.04 -18.98 10.76
CA GLU A 16 14.74 -18.24 11.82
C GLU A 16 16.02 -17.55 11.30
N GLU A 17 16.71 -18.15 10.34
CA GLU A 17 17.86 -17.53 9.68
C GLU A 17 17.46 -16.38 8.75
N LEU A 18 16.40 -16.55 7.96
CA LEU A 18 15.86 -15.47 7.14
C LEU A 18 15.45 -14.25 7.99
N GLN A 19 14.80 -14.47 9.14
CA GLN A 19 14.45 -13.38 10.05
C GLN A 19 15.68 -12.63 10.58
N LYS A 20 16.74 -13.33 11.01
CA LYS A 20 18.00 -12.69 11.46
C LYS A 20 18.64 -11.87 10.36
N GLN A 21 18.60 -12.35 9.12
CA GLN A 21 19.14 -11.64 7.97
C GLN A 21 18.38 -10.34 7.72
N LEU A 22 17.03 -10.35 7.76
CA LEU A 22 16.24 -9.12 7.71
C LEU A 22 16.58 -8.18 8.87
N ASP A 23 16.51 -8.66 10.12
CA ASP A 23 16.78 -7.85 11.32
C ASP A 23 18.16 -7.16 11.25
N SER A 24 19.19 -7.87 10.74
CA SER A 24 20.54 -7.35 10.57
C SER A 24 20.66 -6.28 9.47
N ARG A 25 19.96 -6.46 8.35
CA ARG A 25 19.91 -5.46 7.27
C ARG A 25 19.21 -4.19 7.76
N LEU A 26 18.05 -4.31 8.41
CA LEU A 26 17.30 -3.18 8.93
C LEU A 26 18.12 -2.37 9.95
N GLN A 27 18.82 -3.04 10.87
CA GLN A 27 19.75 -2.39 11.80
C GLN A 27 20.91 -1.68 11.08
N SER A 28 21.41 -2.23 9.96
CA SER A 28 22.45 -1.56 9.17
C SER A 28 21.93 -0.28 8.49
N THR A 29 20.70 -0.28 7.98
CA THR A 29 20.02 0.91 7.41
C THR A 29 19.69 1.96 8.49
N GLU A 30 19.33 1.55 9.71
CA GLU A 30 19.18 2.50 10.83
C GLU A 30 20.50 3.22 11.12
N MET A 31 21.61 2.46 11.21
CA MET A 31 22.94 2.96 11.58
C MET A 31 23.70 3.69 10.46
N SER A 32 23.43 3.42 9.17
CA SER A 32 24.18 3.97 8.03
C SER A 32 24.15 5.50 7.95
N GLY A 33 23.05 6.11 8.40
CA GLY A 33 22.85 7.58 8.43
C GLY A 33 23.25 8.26 9.75
N ALA A 34 24.18 7.71 10.52
CA ALA A 34 24.55 8.20 11.86
C ALA A 34 26.03 8.63 11.98
N HIS A 35 26.62 9.19 10.92
CA HIS A 35 28.02 9.62 10.90
C HIS A 35 28.15 11.14 10.65
N ASN A 36 28.16 11.88 11.76
CA ASN A 36 28.64 13.26 11.94
C ASN A 36 27.65 14.45 11.79
N SER A 37 26.33 14.23 11.81
CA SER A 37 25.34 15.32 11.91
C SER A 37 24.46 15.22 13.16
N GLU A 38 24.07 16.36 13.75
CA GLU A 38 23.09 16.44 14.85
C GLU A 38 21.63 16.28 14.35
N TYR A 39 21.43 16.30 13.03
CA TYR A 39 20.14 16.23 12.34
C TYR A 39 20.22 15.29 11.13
N GLN A 40 19.11 14.60 10.82
CA GLN A 40 18.93 13.83 9.58
C GLN A 40 18.29 14.72 8.50
N THR A 41 18.68 14.58 7.24
CA THR A 41 18.06 15.34 6.14
C THR A 41 16.85 14.59 5.56
N VAL A 42 16.04 15.26 4.73
CA VAL A 42 14.90 14.60 4.05
C VAL A 42 15.42 13.56 3.05
N GLU A 43 16.51 13.88 2.34
CA GLU A 43 17.19 13.00 1.39
C GLU A 43 17.80 11.75 2.04
N ASP A 44 18.20 11.84 3.32
CA ASP A 44 18.61 10.67 4.12
C ASP A 44 17.42 9.77 4.46
N LEU A 45 16.26 10.35 4.79
CA LEU A 45 15.04 9.61 5.09
C LEU A 45 14.47 8.93 3.83
N GLU A 46 14.46 9.62 2.69
CA GLU A 46 14.08 9.06 1.38
C GLU A 46 14.95 7.86 0.99
N ARG A 47 16.26 7.95 1.24
CA ARG A 47 17.21 6.86 0.97
C ARG A 47 16.92 5.65 1.87
N LYS A 48 16.79 5.88 3.18
CA LYS A 48 16.49 4.83 4.16
C LYS A 48 15.14 4.16 3.92
N GLU A 49 14.11 4.91 3.54
CA GLU A 49 12.78 4.37 3.25
C GLU A 49 12.78 3.55 1.94
N ARG A 50 13.55 3.95 0.91
CA ARG A 50 13.78 3.12 -0.27
C ARG A 50 14.55 1.83 0.08
N GLU A 51 15.69 1.93 0.78
CA GLU A 51 16.50 0.78 1.23
C GLU A 51 15.64 -0.21 2.05
N TYR A 52 14.78 0.31 2.93
CA TYR A 52 13.82 -0.47 3.71
C TYR A 52 12.80 -1.19 2.82
N SER A 53 12.22 -0.51 1.83
CA SER A 53 11.28 -1.11 0.87
C SER A 53 11.94 -2.24 0.07
N GLU A 54 13.13 -2.00 -0.48
CA GLU A 54 13.93 -2.98 -1.21
C GLU A 54 14.22 -4.21 -0.34
N HIS A 55 14.72 -4.03 0.89
CA HIS A 55 15.01 -5.13 1.82
C HIS A 55 13.77 -5.95 2.21
N ILE A 56 12.60 -5.31 2.30
CA ILE A 56 11.32 -5.97 2.62
C ILE A 56 10.79 -6.78 1.42
N ILE A 57 11.01 -6.32 0.19
CA ILE A 57 10.66 -7.05 -1.04
C ILE A 57 11.61 -8.23 -1.27
N ASP A 58 12.92 -8.03 -1.09
CA ASP A 58 13.95 -9.10 -1.08
C ASP A 58 13.58 -10.24 -0.13
N ASN A 59 13.23 -9.88 1.11
CA ASN A 59 12.89 -10.85 2.15
C ASN A 59 11.57 -11.58 1.84
N MET A 60 10.61 -10.90 1.22
CA MET A 60 9.37 -11.51 0.74
C MET A 60 9.65 -12.54 -0.38
N GLU A 61 10.52 -12.23 -1.34
CA GLU A 61 10.95 -13.22 -2.34
C GLU A 61 11.64 -14.43 -1.68
N ALA A 62 12.59 -14.19 -0.76
CA ALA A 62 13.31 -15.25 -0.07
C ALA A 62 12.37 -16.17 0.74
N PHE A 63 11.36 -15.60 1.41
CA PHE A 63 10.33 -16.33 2.13
C PHE A 63 9.46 -17.20 1.21
N TRP A 64 9.09 -16.69 0.03
CA TRP A 64 8.37 -17.48 -0.98
C TRP A 64 9.25 -18.61 -1.53
N LYS A 65 10.53 -18.34 -1.83
CA LYS A 65 11.51 -19.37 -2.25
C LYS A 65 11.66 -20.48 -1.21
N GLN A 66 11.69 -20.15 0.09
CA GLN A 66 11.69 -21.14 1.17
C GLN A 66 10.38 -21.94 1.24
N THR A 67 9.22 -21.28 1.07
CA THR A 67 7.91 -21.95 1.02
C THR A 67 7.81 -22.94 -0.16
N ASP A 68 8.33 -22.55 -1.33
CA ASP A 68 8.38 -23.40 -2.52
C ASP A 68 9.42 -24.54 -2.41
N LYS A 69 10.53 -24.30 -1.70
CA LYS A 69 11.49 -25.35 -1.32
C LYS A 69 10.84 -26.36 -0.38
N ALA A 70 10.08 -25.90 0.63
CA ALA A 70 9.35 -26.78 1.56
C ALA A 70 8.41 -27.74 0.83
N GLN A 71 7.63 -27.23 -0.13
CA GLN A 71 6.78 -28.06 -1.00
C GLN A 71 7.59 -29.14 -1.72
N GLN A 72 8.76 -28.81 -2.24
CA GLN A 72 9.63 -29.77 -2.91
C GLN A 72 10.23 -30.79 -1.92
N ASP A 73 10.72 -30.36 -0.75
CA ASP A 73 11.26 -31.27 0.27
C ASP A 73 10.22 -32.29 0.77
N PHE A 74 8.93 -31.91 0.87
CA PHE A 74 7.86 -32.86 1.17
C PHE A 74 7.64 -33.90 0.06
N LEU A 75 7.79 -33.51 -1.22
CA LEU A 75 7.62 -34.40 -2.38
C LEU A 75 8.84 -35.30 -2.62
N ASP A 76 10.05 -34.79 -2.42
CA ASP A 76 11.31 -35.47 -2.76
C ASP A 76 11.82 -36.39 -1.63
N GLN A 77 11.51 -36.12 -0.35
CA GLN A 77 12.16 -36.80 0.80
C GLN A 77 11.28 -37.79 1.60
N SER A 78 9.99 -37.96 1.26
CA SER A 78 9.02 -38.51 2.23
C SER A 78 8.17 -39.70 1.74
N LYS A 79 7.59 -40.42 2.72
CA LYS A 79 6.53 -41.43 2.50
C LYS A 79 5.14 -40.79 2.37
N CYS A 80 5.03 -39.47 2.22
CA CYS A 80 3.75 -38.80 2.06
C CYS A 80 3.22 -39.01 0.65
N SER A 81 1.93 -39.28 0.50
CA SER A 81 1.30 -39.31 -0.82
C SER A 81 1.28 -37.92 -1.46
N SER A 82 1.27 -37.89 -2.79
CA SER A 82 1.17 -36.64 -3.56
C SER A 82 -0.08 -35.81 -3.18
N ALA A 83 -1.16 -36.47 -2.77
CA ALA A 83 -2.40 -35.84 -2.31
C ALA A 83 -2.27 -35.21 -0.90
N GLU A 84 -1.61 -35.87 0.05
CA GLU A 84 -1.37 -35.31 1.39
C GLU A 84 -0.44 -34.08 1.31
N ALA A 85 0.64 -34.16 0.54
CA ALA A 85 1.55 -33.04 0.33
C ALA A 85 0.84 -31.84 -0.33
N ALA A 86 -0.01 -32.09 -1.34
CA ALA A 86 -0.82 -31.06 -1.97
C ALA A 86 -1.82 -30.43 -0.97
N LYS A 87 -2.49 -31.25 -0.15
CA LYS A 87 -3.44 -30.79 0.87
C LYS A 87 -2.77 -29.91 1.93
N ILE A 88 -1.59 -30.29 2.43
CA ILE A 88 -0.80 -29.50 3.38
C ILE A 88 -0.44 -28.14 2.78
N MET A 89 0.01 -28.10 1.52
CA MET A 89 0.36 -26.84 0.86
C MET A 89 -0.85 -25.97 0.56
N MET A 90 -2.02 -26.55 0.26
CA MET A 90 -3.25 -25.80 0.03
C MET A 90 -3.77 -25.15 1.33
N ASP A 91 -3.83 -25.92 2.42
CA ASP A 91 -4.22 -25.40 3.74
C ASP A 91 -3.24 -24.32 4.22
N LEU A 92 -1.93 -24.54 4.12
CA LEU A 92 -0.91 -23.52 4.42
C LEU A 92 -1.13 -22.24 3.58
N THR A 93 -1.40 -22.37 2.28
CA THR A 93 -1.65 -21.22 1.40
C THR A 93 -2.91 -20.45 1.83
N GLU A 94 -3.98 -21.15 2.21
CA GLU A 94 -5.22 -20.54 2.73
C GLU A 94 -4.96 -19.76 4.03
N ARG A 95 -4.26 -20.36 5.00
CA ARG A 95 -3.91 -19.69 6.27
C ARG A 95 -3.01 -18.47 6.04
N MET A 96 -2.07 -18.54 5.09
CA MET A 96 -1.23 -17.41 4.70
C MET A 96 -2.03 -16.27 4.04
N ILE A 97 -3.05 -16.58 3.22
CA ILE A 97 -3.96 -15.55 2.67
C ILE A 97 -4.77 -14.88 3.79
N ALA A 98 -5.21 -15.64 4.79
CA ALA A 98 -5.91 -15.08 5.96
C ALA A 98 -5.00 -14.14 6.78
N VAL A 99 -3.73 -14.52 6.99
CA VAL A 99 -2.72 -13.67 7.65
C VAL A 99 -2.44 -12.40 6.84
N GLU A 100 -2.28 -12.49 5.53
CA GLU A 100 -2.09 -11.31 4.67
C GLU A 100 -3.31 -10.37 4.67
N GLY A 101 -4.54 -10.91 4.79
CA GLY A 101 -5.75 -10.12 4.99
C GLY A 101 -5.72 -9.32 6.29
N LEU A 102 -5.50 -9.99 7.42
CA LEU A 102 -5.38 -9.35 8.75
C LEU A 102 -4.24 -8.32 8.80
N LEU A 103 -3.10 -8.62 8.17
CA LEU A 103 -1.98 -7.67 8.06
C LEU A 103 -2.31 -6.46 7.18
N ASN A 104 -3.19 -6.59 6.18
CA ASN A 104 -3.63 -5.44 5.37
C ASN A 104 -4.62 -4.57 6.15
N GLU A 105 -5.62 -5.17 6.80
CA GLU A 105 -6.61 -4.45 7.62
C GLU A 105 -5.94 -3.63 8.73
N SER A 106 -4.96 -4.21 9.43
CA SER A 106 -4.19 -3.50 10.45
C SER A 106 -3.25 -2.44 9.84
N GLN A 107 -2.68 -2.67 8.64
CA GLN A 107 -1.84 -1.67 7.96
C GLN A 107 -2.66 -0.45 7.48
N ASP A 108 -3.89 -0.65 7.03
CA ASP A 108 -4.80 0.45 6.67
C ASP A 108 -5.13 1.33 7.88
N LEU A 109 -5.33 0.72 9.07
CA LEU A 109 -5.49 1.46 10.32
C LEU A 109 -4.20 2.19 10.73
N GLN A 110 -3.04 1.53 10.65
CA GLN A 110 -1.73 2.13 10.94
C GLN A 110 -1.44 3.34 10.04
N ALA A 111 -1.87 3.32 8.78
CA ALA A 111 -1.74 4.46 7.86
C ALA A 111 -2.56 5.67 8.34
N MET A 112 -3.80 5.44 8.79
CA MET A 112 -4.68 6.46 9.36
C MET A 112 -4.13 7.03 10.69
N ASP A 113 -3.57 6.18 11.55
CA ASP A 113 -2.91 6.59 12.80
C ASP A 113 -1.71 7.50 12.50
N ILE A 114 -0.74 7.03 11.69
CA ILE A 114 0.47 7.77 11.29
C ILE A 114 0.11 9.14 10.70
N GLN A 115 -0.91 9.19 9.85
CA GLN A 115 -1.43 10.43 9.28
C GLN A 115 -1.90 11.41 10.36
N GLU A 116 -2.67 10.95 11.34
CA GLU A 116 -3.24 11.81 12.39
C GLU A 116 -2.14 12.43 13.26
N ARG A 117 -1.11 11.65 13.59
CA ARG A 117 0.03 12.13 14.38
C ARG A 117 0.91 13.13 13.64
N LEU A 118 1.07 13.00 12.32
CA LEU A 118 1.73 14.04 11.52
C LEU A 118 0.98 15.38 11.59
N PHE A 119 -0.36 15.36 11.59
CA PHE A 119 -1.15 16.58 11.81
C PHE A 119 -1.08 17.09 13.25
N ASN A 120 -1.04 16.19 14.25
CA ASN A 120 -0.86 16.58 15.65
C ASN A 120 0.51 17.22 15.88
N TRP A 121 1.59 16.71 15.26
CA TRP A 121 2.91 17.35 15.31
C TRP A 121 2.92 18.72 14.64
N GLU A 122 2.26 18.89 13.48
CA GLU A 122 2.14 20.21 12.84
C GLU A 122 1.37 21.21 13.74
N LEU A 123 0.33 20.73 14.43
CA LEU A 123 -0.41 21.49 15.45
C LEU A 123 0.47 21.87 16.65
N MET A 124 1.22 20.92 17.21
CA MET A 124 2.13 21.12 18.36
C MET A 124 3.23 22.14 18.05
N VAL A 125 3.86 22.04 16.87
CA VAL A 125 4.87 23.01 16.41
C VAL A 125 4.27 24.41 16.28
N LYS A 126 3.09 24.55 15.64
CA LYS A 126 2.44 25.87 15.51
C LYS A 126 2.04 26.47 16.88
N VAL A 127 1.71 25.66 17.88
CA VAL A 127 1.51 26.16 19.27
C VAL A 127 2.82 26.76 19.80
N VAL A 128 3.94 26.04 19.72
CA VAL A 128 5.24 26.52 20.23
C VAL A 128 5.71 27.77 19.49
N ASP A 129 5.59 27.84 18.15
CA ASP A 129 5.93 29.04 17.39
C ASP A 129 4.99 30.23 17.71
N SER A 130 3.70 29.98 17.99
CA SER A 130 2.80 31.04 18.46
C SER A 130 3.26 31.63 19.81
N LEU A 131 3.74 30.80 20.73
CA LEU A 131 4.28 31.24 22.03
C LEU A 131 5.61 31.98 21.86
N LYS A 132 6.50 31.47 21.02
CA LYS A 132 7.78 32.10 20.64
C LYS A 132 7.59 33.51 20.06
N SER A 133 6.49 33.75 19.33
CA SER A 133 6.15 35.07 18.79
C SER A 133 5.70 36.11 19.85
N CYS A 134 5.37 35.70 21.08
CA CYS A 134 4.69 36.57 22.04
C CYS A 134 5.56 37.72 22.59
N ILE A 135 6.80 37.45 23.06
CA ILE A 135 7.69 38.52 23.59
C ILE A 135 8.20 39.47 22.49
N PRO A 136 8.63 39.03 21.28
CA PRO A 136 8.99 39.95 20.19
C PRO A 136 7.88 40.97 19.88
N GLU A 137 6.62 40.50 19.90
CA GLU A 137 5.45 41.32 19.61
C GLU A 137 5.08 42.25 20.76
N GLU A 138 5.18 41.78 22.02
CA GLU A 138 5.00 42.64 23.19
C GLU A 138 6.07 43.76 23.24
N CYS A 139 7.34 43.44 22.98
CA CYS A 139 8.40 44.44 22.83
C CYS A 139 8.04 45.50 21.78
N ARG A 140 7.56 45.06 20.60
CA ARG A 140 7.14 45.95 19.50
C ARG A 140 5.98 46.86 19.89
N CYS A 141 4.94 46.32 20.53
CA CYS A 141 3.79 47.10 21.00
C CYS A 141 4.20 48.14 22.06
N ARG A 142 5.00 47.74 23.06
CA ARG A 142 5.48 48.62 24.13
C ARG A 142 6.39 49.74 23.59
N LEU A 143 7.40 49.42 22.78
CA LEU A 143 8.32 50.40 22.19
C LEU A 143 7.61 51.43 21.29
N ASN A 144 6.65 51.00 20.47
CA ASN A 144 5.87 51.91 19.62
C ASN A 144 5.10 52.96 20.45
N MET A 145 4.48 52.55 21.57
CA MET A 145 3.77 53.50 22.44
C MET A 145 4.74 54.42 23.21
N LEU A 146 5.93 53.93 23.60
CA LEU A 146 6.97 54.78 24.17
C LEU A 146 7.47 55.84 23.17
N SER A 147 7.68 55.48 21.89
CA SER A 147 8.05 56.46 20.86
C SER A 147 7.00 57.54 20.71
N ASN A 148 5.71 57.18 20.62
CA ASN A 148 4.62 58.14 20.49
C ASN A 148 4.59 59.18 21.63
N ILE A 149 4.88 58.76 22.86
CA ILE A 149 4.95 59.67 24.02
C ILE A 149 6.20 60.54 23.99
N LEU A 150 7.36 60.00 23.62
CA LEU A 150 8.58 60.78 23.44
C LEU A 150 8.46 61.79 22.28
N ASP A 151 7.76 61.44 21.21
CA ASP A 151 7.35 62.36 20.14
C ASP A 151 6.44 63.47 20.67
N HIS A 152 5.41 63.13 21.46
CA HIS A 152 4.51 64.12 22.05
C HIS A 152 5.22 65.09 23.02
N LEU A 153 6.19 64.60 23.79
CA LEU A 153 7.07 65.43 24.64
C LEU A 153 8.01 66.32 23.81
N THR A 154 8.49 65.83 22.67
CA THR A 154 9.31 66.60 21.72
C THR A 154 8.49 67.74 21.10
N VAL A 155 7.27 67.46 20.62
CA VAL A 155 6.32 68.46 20.09
C VAL A 155 5.95 69.51 21.15
N LYS A 156 5.85 69.10 22.42
CA LYS A 156 5.63 70.01 23.57
C LYS A 156 6.88 70.83 23.97
N ASN A 157 8.01 70.71 23.27
CA ASN A 157 9.31 71.30 23.62
C ASN A 157 9.79 70.97 25.05
N LYS A 158 9.37 69.82 25.60
CA LYS A 158 9.82 69.29 26.90
C LYS A 158 11.06 68.40 26.79
N LEU A 159 11.44 68.04 25.57
CA LEU A 159 12.48 67.07 25.24
C LEU A 159 13.06 67.48 23.88
N SER A 160 14.39 67.54 23.73
CA SER A 160 15.00 67.88 22.43
C SER A 160 15.09 66.65 21.51
N VAL A 161 15.09 66.86 20.19
CA VAL A 161 15.18 65.76 19.19
C VAL A 161 16.38 64.84 19.47
N ARG A 162 17.53 65.40 19.83
CA ARG A 162 18.72 64.62 20.19
C ARG A 162 18.50 63.77 21.44
N GLN A 163 17.93 64.33 22.51
CA GLN A 163 17.60 63.56 23.72
C GLN A 163 16.56 62.47 23.44
N LYS A 164 15.65 62.69 22.49
CA LYS A 164 14.66 61.69 22.05
C LYS A 164 15.35 60.51 21.37
N GLU A 165 16.30 60.78 20.48
CA GLU A 165 17.09 59.78 19.77
C GLU A 165 18.00 58.99 20.72
N GLU A 166 18.64 59.67 21.67
CA GLU A 166 19.46 59.04 22.72
C GLU A 166 18.59 58.12 23.62
N LEU A 167 17.48 58.62 24.17
CA LEU A 167 16.52 57.84 24.96
C LEU A 167 15.94 56.64 24.19
N LEU A 168 15.56 56.82 22.92
CA LEU A 168 15.04 55.72 22.11
C LEU A 168 16.12 54.68 21.82
N THR A 169 17.38 55.07 21.62
CA THR A 169 18.48 54.14 21.39
C THR A 169 18.72 53.25 22.62
N ASP A 170 18.77 53.87 23.81
CA ASP A 170 18.94 53.14 25.08
C ASP A 170 17.75 52.22 25.39
N LEU A 171 16.51 52.68 25.15
CA LEU A 171 15.30 51.86 25.30
C LEU A 171 15.28 50.67 24.34
N HIS A 172 15.57 50.89 23.05
CA HIS A 172 15.65 49.79 22.09
C HIS A 172 16.73 48.78 22.50
N LYS A 173 17.91 49.25 22.91
CA LYS A 173 18.98 48.38 23.41
C LYS A 173 18.52 47.53 24.59
N ALA A 174 17.95 48.13 25.64
CA ALA A 174 17.49 47.39 26.82
C ALA A 174 16.39 46.36 26.48
N PHE A 175 15.44 46.72 25.61
CA PHE A 175 14.40 45.79 25.14
C PHE A 175 14.96 44.65 24.28
N TRP A 176 15.96 44.92 23.44
CA TRP A 176 16.65 43.88 22.66
C TRP A 176 17.50 42.96 23.54
N GLU A 177 18.15 43.47 24.58
CA GLU A 177 18.89 42.67 25.55
C GLU A 177 17.95 41.72 26.33
N GLN A 178 16.78 42.18 26.77
CA GLN A 178 15.74 41.34 27.39
C GLN A 178 15.16 40.29 26.42
N LEU A 179 14.87 40.68 25.17
CA LEU A 179 14.38 39.75 24.14
C LEU A 179 15.43 38.68 23.78
N ALA A 180 16.71 39.05 23.71
CA ALA A 180 17.80 38.11 23.49
C ALA A 180 17.95 37.14 24.68
N HIS A 181 17.86 37.63 25.92
CA HIS A 181 17.86 36.79 27.12
C HIS A 181 16.73 35.77 27.08
N PHE A 182 15.47 36.22 26.93
CA PHE A 182 14.30 35.36 26.82
C PHE A 182 14.43 34.30 25.71
N THR A 183 14.89 34.71 24.52
CA THR A 183 14.99 33.80 23.37
C THR A 183 16.04 32.72 23.62
N ASN A 184 17.20 33.08 24.17
CA ASN A 184 18.27 32.13 24.49
C ASN A 184 17.88 31.21 25.66
N GLU A 185 17.23 31.73 26.70
CA GLU A 185 16.75 30.95 27.84
C GLU A 185 15.70 29.92 27.43
N CYS A 186 14.70 30.34 26.63
CA CYS A 186 13.70 29.44 26.04
C CYS A 186 14.34 28.33 25.22
N MET A 187 15.27 28.66 24.31
CA MET A 187 15.95 27.68 23.46
C MET A 187 16.75 26.66 24.27
N GLN A 188 17.52 27.11 25.27
CA GLN A 188 18.35 26.24 26.09
C GLN A 188 17.50 25.34 27.01
N GLN A 189 16.56 25.92 27.77
CA GLN A 189 15.73 25.15 28.70
C GLN A 189 14.79 24.19 27.97
N SER A 190 14.30 24.54 26.78
CA SER A 190 13.53 23.64 25.91
C SER A 190 14.39 22.46 25.42
N LYS A 191 15.62 22.71 24.94
CA LYS A 191 16.55 21.63 24.54
C LYS A 191 16.85 20.69 25.71
N ASP A 192 17.15 21.23 26.90
CA ASP A 192 17.44 20.45 28.11
C ASP A 192 16.22 19.70 28.66
N LEU A 193 15.00 20.15 28.37
CA LEU A 193 13.75 19.48 28.74
C LEU A 193 13.47 18.30 27.78
N VAL A 194 13.50 18.55 26.48
CA VAL A 194 13.27 17.55 25.43
C VAL A 194 14.30 16.42 25.50
N LEU A 195 15.58 16.72 25.75
CA LEU A 195 16.61 15.68 25.91
C LEU A 195 16.31 14.72 27.08
N LYS A 196 15.82 15.23 28.22
CA LYS A 196 15.42 14.39 29.38
C LYS A 196 14.18 13.55 29.06
N GLN A 197 13.23 14.11 28.31
CA GLN A 197 12.03 13.39 27.86
C GLN A 197 12.37 12.27 26.86
N LEU A 198 13.30 12.51 25.92
CA LEU A 198 13.82 11.49 25.01
C LEU A 198 14.53 10.34 25.74
N GLU A 199 15.33 10.64 26.78
CA GLU A 199 15.95 9.60 27.63
C GLU A 199 14.89 8.79 28.41
N CYS A 200 13.84 9.45 28.90
CA CYS A 200 12.71 8.79 29.56
C CYS A 200 11.95 7.87 28.57
N ARG A 201 11.63 8.37 27.37
CA ARG A 201 10.96 7.63 26.29
C ARG A 201 11.79 6.46 25.75
N ALA A 202 13.12 6.53 25.78
CA ALA A 202 13.97 5.37 25.50
C ALA A 202 13.71 4.24 26.52
N LYS A 203 13.70 4.56 27.82
CA LYS A 203 13.42 3.59 28.90
C LYS A 203 11.98 3.07 28.85
N LYS A 204 10.98 3.95 28.69
CA LYS A 204 9.55 3.58 28.47
C LYS A 204 9.42 2.55 27.34
N ARG A 205 10.09 2.78 26.19
CA ARG A 205 10.09 1.86 25.02
C ARG A 205 10.83 0.54 25.27
N GLU A 206 11.95 0.52 25.99
CA GLU A 206 12.62 -0.74 26.35
C GLU A 206 11.75 -1.64 27.22
N ASP A 207 11.15 -1.10 28.29
CA ASP A 207 10.27 -1.86 29.18
C ASP A 207 8.98 -2.29 28.49
N PHE A 208 8.54 -1.55 27.48
CA PHE A 208 7.45 -1.97 26.61
C PHE A 208 7.87 -3.15 25.69
N LYS A 209 9.02 -3.07 25.00
CA LYS A 209 9.58 -4.17 24.19
C LYS A 209 9.83 -5.44 25.02
N ARG A 210 10.26 -5.31 26.30
CA ARG A 210 10.40 -6.43 27.24
C ARG A 210 9.05 -7.09 27.56
N ARG A 211 7.99 -6.30 27.78
CA ARG A 211 6.62 -6.80 28.01
C ARG A 211 6.04 -7.50 26.78
N GLN A 212 6.13 -6.87 25.59
CA GLN A 212 5.65 -7.45 24.32
C GLN A 212 6.19 -8.86 24.09
N LYS A 213 7.52 -9.05 24.18
CA LYS A 213 8.17 -10.37 24.00
C LYS A 213 7.72 -11.39 25.03
N THR A 214 7.47 -10.97 26.27
CA THR A 214 6.97 -11.86 27.34
C THR A 214 5.55 -12.33 27.05
N GLU A 215 4.66 -11.43 26.64
CA GLU A 215 3.26 -11.75 26.30
C GLU A 215 3.15 -12.64 25.05
N GLN A 216 3.96 -12.35 24.02
CA GLN A 216 4.10 -13.20 22.83
C GLN A 216 4.57 -14.61 23.23
N GLY A 217 5.60 -14.74 24.07
CA GLY A 217 6.07 -16.02 24.60
C GLY A 217 5.00 -16.80 25.38
N ILE A 218 4.20 -16.09 26.18
CA ILE A 218 3.06 -16.68 26.92
C ILE A 218 1.98 -17.20 25.96
N LEU A 219 1.65 -16.45 24.89
CA LEU A 219 0.64 -16.86 23.93
C LEU A 219 1.13 -18.01 23.03
N LEU A 220 2.39 -17.99 22.60
CA LEU A 220 3.04 -19.10 21.89
C LEU A 220 3.10 -20.38 22.75
N THR A 221 3.35 -20.25 24.06
CA THR A 221 3.30 -21.40 25.00
C THR A 221 1.89 -21.97 25.14
N LYS A 222 0.85 -21.12 25.03
CA LYS A 222 -0.56 -21.53 25.06
C LYS A 222 -1.06 -22.14 23.75
N ALA A 223 -0.36 -21.92 22.62
CA ALA A 223 -0.78 -22.38 21.30
C ALA A 223 -1.06 -23.89 21.24
N PHE A 224 -0.28 -24.71 21.96
CA PHE A 224 -0.47 -26.16 22.06
C PHE A 224 -1.82 -26.60 22.67
N ASN A 225 -2.58 -25.68 23.30
CA ASN A 225 -3.90 -25.94 23.88
C ASN A 225 -5.05 -25.36 23.03
N ILE A 226 -4.76 -24.68 21.91
CA ILE A 226 -5.78 -24.11 21.02
C ILE A 226 -6.09 -25.13 19.92
N GLY A 227 -7.36 -25.52 19.80
CA GLY A 227 -7.80 -26.60 18.91
C GLY A 227 -7.91 -26.23 17.43
N ASP A 228 -8.06 -24.93 17.11
CA ASP A 228 -8.08 -24.41 15.74
C ASP A 228 -6.91 -23.44 15.52
N LEU A 229 -6.21 -23.61 14.40
CA LEU A 229 -5.16 -22.72 13.94
C LEU A 229 -5.70 -21.32 13.63
N ASN A 230 -6.95 -21.18 13.17
CA ASN A 230 -7.55 -19.87 12.90
C ASN A 230 -7.77 -19.07 14.19
N ASP A 231 -8.24 -19.71 15.26
CA ASP A 231 -8.37 -19.10 16.59
C ASP A 231 -6.99 -18.68 17.14
N PHE A 232 -5.94 -19.47 16.93
CA PHE A 232 -4.57 -19.08 17.29
C PHE A 232 -4.09 -17.88 16.48
N LEU A 233 -4.22 -17.90 15.14
CA LEU A 233 -3.78 -16.81 14.26
C LEU A 233 -4.50 -15.50 14.61
N LYS A 234 -5.81 -15.58 14.87
CA LYS A 234 -6.59 -14.44 15.35
C LYS A 234 -6.12 -13.98 16.73
N ALA A 235 -5.98 -14.86 17.72
CA ALA A 235 -5.52 -14.48 19.06
C ALA A 235 -4.09 -13.88 19.07
N TYR A 236 -3.24 -14.31 18.14
CA TYR A 236 -1.90 -13.74 17.93
C TYR A 236 -1.98 -12.36 17.26
N HIS A 237 -2.85 -12.19 16.25
CA HIS A 237 -3.10 -10.88 15.61
C HIS A 237 -3.72 -9.87 16.60
N ASP A 238 -4.78 -10.27 17.30
CA ASP A 238 -5.42 -9.55 18.41
C ASP A 238 -4.40 -9.11 19.49
N LEU A 239 -3.29 -9.83 19.68
CA LEU A 239 -2.22 -9.45 20.60
C LEU A 239 -1.29 -8.41 19.96
N LEU A 240 -0.91 -8.59 18.69
CA LEU A 240 -0.12 -7.60 17.94
C LEU A 240 -0.85 -6.26 17.79
N GLU A 241 -2.16 -6.26 17.57
CA GLU A 241 -2.95 -5.02 17.52
C GLU A 241 -2.96 -4.29 18.87
N LYS A 242 -3.12 -5.02 19.98
CA LYS A 242 -3.00 -4.45 21.33
C LYS A 242 -1.58 -3.94 21.61
N HIS A 243 -0.56 -4.62 21.10
CA HIS A 243 0.84 -4.18 21.19
C HIS A 243 1.12 -2.93 20.35
N TRP A 244 0.49 -2.79 19.17
CA TRP A 244 0.54 -1.56 18.38
C TRP A 244 -0.19 -0.43 19.09
N GLN A 245 -1.46 -0.60 19.44
CA GLN A 245 -2.30 0.42 20.09
C GLN A 245 -1.68 0.91 21.40
N ALA A 246 -1.12 0.01 22.22
CA ALA A 246 -0.44 0.41 23.45
C ALA A 246 0.92 1.11 23.21
N GLN A 247 1.62 0.83 22.10
CA GLN A 247 2.78 1.65 21.70
C GLN A 247 2.33 3.03 21.22
N TRP A 248 1.27 3.08 20.42
CA TRP A 248 0.72 4.31 19.86
C TRP A 248 0.28 5.28 20.96
N GLN A 249 -0.55 4.82 21.90
CA GLN A 249 -1.02 5.64 23.01
C GLN A 249 0.14 6.10 23.91
N LEU A 250 1.13 5.23 24.19
CA LEU A 250 2.33 5.59 24.94
C LEU A 250 3.14 6.70 24.25
N GLU A 251 3.28 6.63 22.93
CA GLU A 251 4.07 7.57 22.16
C GLU A 251 3.35 8.89 21.86
N GLU A 252 2.02 8.89 21.72
CA GLU A 252 1.19 10.09 21.62
C GLU A 252 1.07 10.80 22.98
N GLU A 253 0.97 10.04 24.08
CA GLU A 253 1.04 10.57 25.45
C GLU A 253 2.41 11.18 25.72
N ASP A 254 3.52 10.53 25.33
CA ASP A 254 4.88 11.10 25.39
C ASP A 254 5.00 12.42 24.60
N ASP A 255 4.46 12.50 23.38
CA ASP A 255 4.51 13.70 22.54
C ASP A 255 3.66 14.85 23.14
N CYS A 256 2.52 14.53 23.74
CA CYS A 256 1.67 15.48 24.46
C CYS A 256 2.31 15.95 25.76
N GLU A 257 2.81 15.05 26.62
CA GLU A 257 3.58 15.38 27.84
C GLU A 257 4.77 16.31 27.51
N SER A 258 5.45 16.04 26.39
CA SER A 258 6.57 16.86 25.91
C SER A 258 6.11 18.26 25.49
N THR A 259 5.05 18.36 24.68
CA THR A 259 4.52 19.65 24.22
C THR A 259 3.94 20.47 25.37
N GLU A 260 3.16 19.88 26.28
CA GLU A 260 2.60 20.60 27.44
C GLU A 260 3.70 21.16 28.35
N ALA A 261 4.77 20.39 28.61
CA ALA A 261 5.89 20.86 29.42
C ALA A 261 6.65 22.03 28.76
N VAL A 262 6.85 22.01 27.43
CA VAL A 262 7.43 23.14 26.68
C VAL A 262 6.47 24.35 26.69
N VAL A 263 5.17 24.13 26.59
CA VAL A 263 4.14 25.19 26.65
C VAL A 263 4.11 25.88 28.01
N GLU A 264 4.18 25.16 29.12
CA GLU A 264 4.26 25.77 30.46
C GLU A 264 5.58 26.49 30.69
N LEU A 265 6.71 25.93 30.24
CA LEU A 265 8.02 26.61 30.24
C LEU A 265 7.95 27.97 29.52
N TYR A 266 7.38 28.01 28.31
CA TYR A 266 7.24 29.25 27.55
C TYR A 266 6.30 30.25 28.23
N LYS A 267 5.24 29.80 28.93
CA LYS A 267 4.37 30.68 29.74
C LYS A 267 5.11 31.27 30.95
N GLU A 268 5.89 30.47 31.65
CA GLU A 268 6.68 30.93 32.81
C GLU A 268 7.72 31.96 32.37
N LEU A 269 8.51 31.66 31.34
CA LEU A 269 9.51 32.57 30.80
C LEU A 269 8.89 33.83 30.17
N TYR A 270 7.72 33.72 29.52
CA TYR A 270 6.95 34.89 29.07
C TYR A 270 6.58 35.79 30.26
N SER A 271 6.11 35.23 31.38
CA SER A 271 5.71 36.03 32.54
C SER A 271 6.89 36.79 33.16
N LYS A 272 8.08 36.17 33.22
CA LYS A 272 9.33 36.81 33.69
C LYS A 272 9.76 37.95 32.75
N ALA A 273 9.83 37.69 31.44
CA ALA A 273 10.23 38.69 30.46
C ALA A 273 9.25 39.87 30.41
N SER A 274 7.93 39.59 30.39
CA SER A 274 6.87 40.62 30.40
C SER A 274 6.93 41.52 31.64
N HIS A 275 7.37 40.97 32.78
CA HIS A 275 7.61 41.71 34.02
C HIS A 275 8.88 42.58 33.95
N ALA A 276 10.02 42.03 33.53
CA ALA A 276 11.27 42.81 33.35
C ALA A 276 11.10 43.96 32.35
N LEU A 277 10.37 43.72 31.25
CA LEU A 277 9.96 44.76 30.29
C LEU A 277 9.02 45.82 30.88
N ALA A 278 8.38 45.55 32.02
CA ALA A 278 7.54 46.54 32.74
C ALA A 278 8.37 47.32 33.76
N GLU A 279 9.38 46.70 34.37
CA GLU A 279 10.38 47.38 35.20
C GLU A 279 11.17 48.42 34.39
N LEU A 280 11.64 48.09 33.19
CA LEU A 280 12.28 49.07 32.28
C LEU A 280 11.38 50.29 31.97
N VAL A 281 10.06 50.08 31.84
CA VAL A 281 9.10 51.18 31.63
C VAL A 281 8.91 51.99 32.92
N ASN A 282 8.87 51.33 34.09
CA ASN A 282 8.82 52.02 35.38
C ASN A 282 10.06 52.89 35.61
N GLU A 283 11.26 52.39 35.30
CA GLU A 283 12.51 53.15 35.41
C GLU A 283 12.53 54.38 34.49
N LEU A 284 12.11 54.21 33.23
CA LEU A 284 11.98 55.33 32.28
C LEU A 284 11.08 56.45 32.83
N PHE A 285 9.88 56.12 33.31
CA PHE A 285 8.92 57.13 33.78
C PHE A 285 9.26 57.69 35.17
N LEU A 286 9.79 56.89 36.10
CA LEU A 286 10.00 57.32 37.48
C LEU A 286 11.40 57.86 37.77
N GLN A 287 12.40 57.54 36.94
CA GLN A 287 13.79 57.96 37.13
C GLN A 287 14.30 58.81 35.95
N THR A 288 14.25 58.27 34.73
CA THR A 288 14.96 58.88 33.59
C THR A 288 14.25 60.12 33.04
N LEU A 289 12.94 60.04 32.78
CA LEU A 289 12.16 61.15 32.23
C LEU A 289 12.15 62.41 33.12
N PRO A 290 11.92 62.34 34.45
CA PRO A 290 11.98 63.50 35.33
C PRO A 290 13.32 64.24 35.25
N VAL A 291 14.44 63.50 35.22
CA VAL A 291 15.80 64.05 35.16
C VAL A 291 16.10 64.69 33.79
N VAL A 292 15.68 64.08 32.68
CA VAL A 292 15.97 64.56 31.32
C VAL A 292 15.06 65.73 30.90
N THR A 293 13.81 65.79 31.39
CA THR A 293 12.79 66.76 30.95
C THR A 293 12.46 67.85 31.97
N GLY A 294 12.86 67.69 33.24
CA GLY A 294 12.46 68.57 34.33
C GLY A 294 10.98 68.50 34.69
N LEU A 295 10.25 67.47 34.25
CA LEU A 295 8.89 67.18 34.69
C LEU A 295 8.88 66.70 36.14
N SER A 296 7.81 67.01 36.86
CA SER A 296 7.57 66.44 38.19
C SER A 296 7.23 64.95 38.09
N VAL A 297 7.56 64.17 39.12
CA VAL A 297 7.20 62.74 39.20
C VAL A 297 5.70 62.53 38.96
N ARG A 298 4.84 63.45 39.43
CA ARG A 298 3.39 63.34 39.24
C ARG A 298 2.94 63.58 37.80
N GLU A 299 3.64 64.40 37.02
CA GLU A 299 3.40 64.52 35.57
C GLU A 299 3.86 63.26 34.82
N CYS A 300 4.95 62.63 35.26
CA CYS A 300 5.42 61.37 34.68
C CYS A 300 4.56 60.15 35.07
N GLU A 301 3.95 60.14 36.27
CA GLU A 301 2.92 59.17 36.64
C GLU A 301 1.70 59.26 35.71
N LEU A 302 1.20 60.48 35.43
CA LEU A 302 0.09 60.69 34.49
C LEU A 302 0.45 60.25 33.05
N LEU A 303 1.68 60.48 32.59
CA LEU A 303 2.16 60.00 31.29
C LEU A 303 2.32 58.47 31.24
N LYS A 304 2.58 57.82 32.38
CA LYS A 304 2.60 56.37 32.50
C LYS A 304 1.19 55.78 32.52
N GLU A 305 0.23 56.44 33.16
CA GLU A 305 -1.19 56.09 33.11
C GLU A 305 -1.71 56.16 31.66
N ASP A 306 -1.45 57.26 30.94
CA ASP A 306 -1.72 57.43 29.50
C ASP A 306 -1.03 56.35 28.64
N TRP A 307 0.25 56.04 28.89
CA TRP A 307 0.94 54.92 28.22
C TRP A 307 0.23 53.59 28.43
N GLN A 308 -0.21 53.30 29.66
CA GLN A 308 -0.82 52.02 30.02
C GLN A 308 -2.22 51.87 29.41
N GLU A 309 -3.02 52.95 29.39
CA GLU A 309 -4.31 52.99 28.69
C GLU A 309 -4.17 52.79 27.17
N ASN A 310 -3.08 53.29 26.55
CA ASN A 310 -2.83 53.11 25.12
C ASN A 310 -2.19 51.76 24.75
N VAL A 311 -1.38 51.15 25.63
CA VAL A 311 -0.66 49.89 25.30
C VAL A 311 -1.54 48.64 25.44
N VAL A 312 -2.49 48.62 26.38
CA VAL A 312 -3.39 47.47 26.60
C VAL A 312 -4.24 47.16 25.35
N PRO A 313 -4.94 48.11 24.72
CA PRO A 313 -5.69 47.86 23.48
C PRO A 313 -4.82 47.37 22.31
N GLN A 314 -3.54 47.75 22.24
CA GLN A 314 -2.62 47.25 21.21
C GLN A 314 -2.27 45.78 21.44
N LEU A 315 -2.07 45.37 22.69
CA LEU A 315 -1.83 43.96 23.05
C LEU A 315 -3.09 43.10 22.85
N GLU A 316 -4.28 43.62 23.19
CA GLU A 316 -5.56 42.95 22.91
C GLU A 316 -5.85 42.82 21.41
N LYS A 317 -5.53 43.86 20.62
CA LYS A 317 -5.58 43.80 19.15
C LYS A 317 -4.62 42.74 18.61
N TRP A 318 -3.40 42.67 19.13
CA TRP A 318 -2.43 41.65 18.74
C TRP A 318 -2.88 40.23 19.11
N ASP A 319 -3.47 39.99 20.29
CA ASP A 319 -4.01 38.67 20.62
C ASP A 319 -5.21 38.32 19.72
N SER A 320 -6.09 39.28 19.47
CA SER A 320 -7.17 39.14 18.48
C SER A 320 -6.64 38.78 17.09
N HIS A 321 -5.44 39.26 16.71
CA HIS A 321 -4.75 38.89 15.48
C HIS A 321 -4.13 37.49 15.56
N ARG A 322 -3.52 37.10 16.69
CA ARG A 322 -3.01 35.74 16.97
C ARG A 322 -4.12 34.68 16.88
N GLN A 323 -5.27 34.95 17.50
CA GLN A 323 -6.44 34.06 17.48
C GLN A 323 -7.06 33.90 16.08
N LYS A 324 -7.01 34.95 15.23
CA LYS A 324 -7.40 34.85 13.81
C LYS A 324 -6.44 33.97 13.01
N ARG A 325 -5.12 34.18 13.15
CA ARG A 325 -4.08 33.34 12.52
C ARG A 325 -4.24 31.86 12.90
N TRP A 326 -4.48 31.58 14.18
CA TRP A 326 -4.72 30.23 14.69
C TRP A 326 -5.93 29.54 14.02
N LYS A 327 -7.05 30.25 13.86
CA LYS A 327 -8.25 29.70 13.17
C LYS A 327 -7.98 29.39 11.70
N LEU A 328 -7.33 30.30 10.96
CA LEU A 328 -6.96 30.08 9.56
C LEU A 328 -6.08 28.83 9.38
N PHE A 329 -5.12 28.62 10.30
CA PHE A 329 -4.31 27.40 10.31
C PHE A 329 -5.14 26.14 10.57
N GLN A 330 -6.03 26.14 11.57
CA GLN A 330 -6.91 25.00 11.84
C GLN A 330 -7.84 24.68 10.65
N GLU A 331 -8.34 25.71 9.97
CA GLU A 331 -9.16 25.56 8.76
C GLU A 331 -8.36 24.96 7.60
N GLN A 332 -7.11 25.39 7.37
CA GLN A 332 -6.22 24.83 6.35
C GLN A 332 -5.85 23.36 6.67
N LEU A 333 -5.44 23.07 7.89
CA LEU A 333 -5.06 21.70 8.33
C LEU A 333 -6.23 20.71 8.15
N LEU A 334 -7.46 21.16 8.38
CA LEU A 334 -8.68 20.37 8.15
C LEU A 334 -8.96 20.13 6.65
N GLN A 335 -8.66 21.09 5.77
CA GLN A 335 -8.77 20.91 4.32
C GLN A 335 -7.76 19.87 3.80
N GLU A 336 -6.52 19.93 4.27
CA GLU A 336 -5.46 18.98 3.90
C GLU A 336 -5.75 17.55 4.41
N LYS A 337 -6.28 17.43 5.63
CA LYS A 337 -6.80 16.16 6.17
C LYS A 337 -7.89 15.57 5.28
N LYS A 338 -8.79 16.41 4.77
CA LYS A 338 -9.82 15.98 3.81
C LYS A 338 -9.22 15.60 2.44
N LEU A 339 -8.25 16.35 1.92
CA LEU A 339 -7.58 16.04 0.66
C LEU A 339 -6.92 14.66 0.70
N TRP A 340 -6.11 14.39 1.73
CA TRP A 340 -5.44 13.10 1.85
C TRP A 340 -6.40 11.92 2.01
N ILE A 341 -7.52 12.07 2.74
CA ILE A 341 -8.55 11.01 2.82
C ILE A 341 -9.08 10.65 1.41
N ASN A 342 -9.21 11.63 0.51
CA ASN A 342 -9.61 11.36 -0.88
C ASN A 342 -8.48 10.70 -1.69
N GLU A 343 -7.22 11.14 -1.52
CA GLU A 343 -6.05 10.55 -2.18
C GLU A 343 -5.84 9.09 -1.77
N TYR A 344 -5.94 8.79 -0.47
CA TYR A 344 -5.84 7.43 0.08
C TYR A 344 -6.96 6.53 -0.44
N ALA A 345 -8.20 7.02 -0.45
CA ALA A 345 -9.34 6.30 -1.02
C ALA A 345 -9.16 6.04 -2.53
N LEU A 346 -8.64 7.02 -3.28
CA LEU A 346 -8.34 6.87 -4.71
C LEU A 346 -7.23 5.82 -4.94
N ALA A 347 -6.15 5.86 -4.17
CA ALA A 347 -5.07 4.88 -4.24
C ALA A 347 -5.57 3.46 -3.96
N SER A 348 -6.37 3.28 -2.90
CA SER A 348 -7.00 1.99 -2.55
C SER A 348 -7.91 1.46 -3.67
N VAL A 349 -8.72 2.32 -4.30
CA VAL A 349 -9.57 1.96 -5.46
C VAL A 349 -8.73 1.58 -6.69
N MET A 350 -7.67 2.33 -7.00
CA MET A 350 -6.76 2.02 -8.10
C MET A 350 -6.03 0.69 -7.87
N GLN A 351 -5.55 0.45 -6.66
CA GLN A 351 -4.90 -0.79 -6.24
C GLN A 351 -5.85 -1.98 -6.36
N LYS A 352 -7.08 -1.88 -5.84
CA LYS A 352 -8.11 -2.91 -5.99
C LYS A 352 -8.38 -3.22 -7.47
N HIS A 353 -8.49 -2.20 -8.32
CA HIS A 353 -8.70 -2.40 -9.75
C HIS A 353 -7.53 -3.14 -10.44
N LEU A 354 -6.29 -2.87 -10.02
CA LEU A 354 -5.10 -3.59 -10.52
C LEU A 354 -5.08 -5.04 -10.02
N SER A 355 -5.46 -5.32 -8.76
CA SER A 355 -5.65 -6.68 -8.23
C SER A 355 -6.65 -7.48 -9.06
N GLU A 356 -7.85 -6.93 -9.27
CA GLU A 356 -8.90 -7.57 -10.06
C GLU A 356 -8.47 -7.85 -11.51
N LYS A 357 -7.67 -6.95 -12.11
CA LYS A 357 -7.11 -7.15 -13.45
C LYS A 357 -6.14 -8.34 -13.48
N GLN A 358 -5.23 -8.45 -12.51
CA GLN A 358 -4.28 -9.57 -12.44
C GLN A 358 -4.97 -10.91 -12.16
N GLU A 359 -6.02 -10.92 -11.32
CA GLU A 359 -6.81 -12.13 -11.09
C GLU A 359 -7.53 -12.58 -12.38
N LYS A 360 -8.19 -11.66 -13.09
CA LYS A 360 -8.89 -11.94 -14.36
C LYS A 360 -7.92 -12.42 -15.46
N ILE A 361 -6.68 -11.91 -15.48
CA ILE A 361 -5.62 -12.39 -16.38
C ILE A 361 -5.27 -13.85 -16.04
N MET A 362 -5.04 -14.17 -14.77
CA MET A 362 -4.65 -15.52 -14.34
C MET A 362 -5.77 -16.56 -14.52
N GLN A 363 -7.02 -16.23 -14.20
CA GLN A 363 -8.19 -17.03 -14.57
C GLN A 363 -8.23 -17.28 -16.10
N GLY A 364 -7.94 -16.24 -16.90
CA GLY A 364 -7.84 -16.30 -18.36
C GLY A 364 -6.63 -17.06 -18.92
N VAL A 365 -5.59 -17.32 -18.12
CA VAL A 365 -4.45 -18.20 -18.45
C VAL A 365 -4.79 -19.65 -18.12
N VAL A 366 -5.24 -19.92 -16.89
CA VAL A 366 -5.48 -21.28 -16.40
C VAL A 366 -6.61 -21.97 -17.20
N SER A 367 -7.68 -21.25 -17.51
CA SER A 367 -8.78 -21.74 -18.39
C SER A 367 -8.34 -22.08 -19.82
N ARG A 368 -7.16 -21.62 -20.29
CA ARG A 368 -6.60 -22.00 -21.60
C ARG A 368 -5.70 -23.23 -21.56
N LEU A 369 -5.25 -23.66 -20.37
CA LEU A 369 -4.43 -24.86 -20.22
C LEU A 369 -5.27 -26.13 -20.37
N GLY A 370 -6.49 -26.14 -19.84
CA GLY A 370 -7.56 -27.09 -20.17
C GLY A 370 -7.38 -28.55 -19.76
N CYS A 371 -6.17 -28.98 -19.39
CA CYS A 371 -5.87 -30.34 -18.91
C CYS A 371 -5.86 -30.48 -17.37
N LEU A 372 -5.68 -29.38 -16.65
CA LEU A 372 -5.54 -29.38 -15.19
C LEU A 372 -6.85 -29.74 -14.47
N SER A 373 -6.76 -30.48 -13.37
CA SER A 373 -7.88 -30.75 -12.47
C SER A 373 -8.34 -29.49 -11.73
N ASP A 374 -9.61 -29.45 -11.28
CA ASP A 374 -10.15 -28.31 -10.54
C ASP A 374 -9.35 -27.99 -9.26
N GLU A 375 -8.79 -29.00 -8.59
CA GLU A 375 -7.87 -28.84 -7.46
C GLU A 375 -6.58 -28.13 -7.87
N SER A 376 -6.01 -28.49 -9.02
CA SER A 376 -4.82 -27.86 -9.60
C SER A 376 -5.09 -26.42 -10.03
N VAL A 377 -6.28 -26.17 -10.60
CA VAL A 377 -6.77 -24.82 -10.95
C VAL A 377 -6.92 -23.95 -9.71
N ASN A 378 -7.57 -24.47 -8.67
CA ASN A 378 -7.74 -23.76 -7.39
C ASN A 378 -6.38 -23.46 -6.72
N TYR A 379 -5.46 -24.42 -6.69
CA TYR A 379 -4.12 -24.21 -6.12
C TYR A 379 -3.36 -23.06 -6.82
N ILE A 380 -3.39 -23.01 -8.16
CA ILE A 380 -2.75 -21.92 -8.93
C ILE A 380 -3.39 -20.56 -8.60
N LEU A 381 -4.71 -20.49 -8.47
CA LEU A 381 -5.44 -19.26 -8.14
C LEU A 381 -5.22 -18.81 -6.69
N GLN A 382 -5.22 -19.74 -5.72
CA GLN A 382 -4.88 -19.45 -4.32
C GLN A 382 -3.43 -18.97 -4.19
N LYS A 383 -2.47 -19.65 -4.81
CA LYS A 383 -1.06 -19.25 -4.81
C LYS A 383 -0.91 -17.84 -5.41
N GLN A 384 -1.53 -17.57 -6.56
CA GLN A 384 -1.57 -16.23 -7.15
C GLN A 384 -2.12 -15.18 -6.18
N ARG A 385 -3.26 -15.46 -5.52
CA ARG A 385 -3.89 -14.54 -4.57
C ARG A 385 -2.96 -14.22 -3.40
N LEU A 386 -2.25 -15.22 -2.85
CA LEU A 386 -1.26 -15.02 -1.80
C LEU A 386 -0.14 -14.07 -2.25
N LEU A 387 0.52 -14.36 -3.38
CA LEU A 387 1.62 -13.52 -3.88
C LEU A 387 1.15 -12.08 -4.13
N LEU A 388 -0.04 -11.93 -4.73
CA LEU A 388 -0.63 -10.65 -5.09
C LEU A 388 -0.98 -9.82 -3.84
N CYS A 389 -1.57 -10.42 -2.81
CA CYS A 389 -1.84 -9.75 -1.54
C CYS A 389 -0.55 -9.28 -0.84
N SER A 390 0.46 -10.16 -0.70
CA SER A 390 1.74 -9.81 -0.09
C SER A 390 2.43 -8.64 -0.82
N VAL A 391 2.51 -8.69 -2.16
CA VAL A 391 3.09 -7.61 -2.98
C VAL A 391 2.35 -6.30 -2.79
N TRP A 392 1.02 -6.34 -2.87
CA TRP A 392 0.20 -5.14 -2.77
C TRP A 392 0.34 -4.45 -1.43
N ARG A 393 0.33 -5.20 -0.32
CA ARG A 393 0.51 -4.62 1.01
C ARG A 393 1.85 -3.90 1.17
N ARG A 394 2.94 -4.40 0.56
CA ARG A 394 4.24 -3.69 0.55
C ARG A 394 4.19 -2.41 -0.27
N LEU A 395 3.58 -2.46 -1.46
CA LEU A 395 3.44 -1.28 -2.34
C LEU A 395 2.52 -0.19 -1.74
N THR A 396 1.50 -0.56 -0.94
CA THR A 396 0.70 0.41 -0.16
C THR A 396 1.57 1.12 0.87
N LEU A 397 2.36 0.37 1.66
CA LEU A 397 3.24 0.93 2.68
C LEU A 397 4.27 1.90 2.06
N ARG A 398 4.85 1.50 0.93
CA ARG A 398 5.75 2.32 0.10
C ARG A 398 5.08 3.60 -0.41
N SER A 399 3.83 3.51 -0.89
CA SER A 399 3.05 4.69 -1.31
C SER A 399 2.71 5.63 -0.14
N ILE A 400 2.52 5.12 1.08
CA ILE A 400 2.33 5.93 2.29
C ILE A 400 3.65 6.64 2.67
N GLY A 401 4.78 5.94 2.57
CA GLY A 401 6.13 6.50 2.74
C GLY A 401 6.38 7.70 1.81
N MET A 402 6.17 7.51 0.50
CA MET A 402 6.28 8.58 -0.50
C MET A 402 5.38 9.80 -0.19
N ALA A 403 4.14 9.57 0.27
CA ALA A 403 3.22 10.64 0.64
C ALA A 403 3.69 11.44 1.88
N ALA A 404 4.26 10.76 2.88
CA ALA A 404 4.88 11.43 4.03
C ALA A 404 6.12 12.24 3.61
N LEU A 405 6.99 11.66 2.78
CA LEU A 405 8.21 12.31 2.26
C LEU A 405 7.88 13.57 1.44
N THR A 406 6.82 13.55 0.63
CA THR A 406 6.33 14.77 -0.06
C THR A 406 5.95 15.86 0.93
N ARG A 407 5.23 15.55 2.02
CA ARG A 407 4.92 16.57 3.03
C ARG A 407 6.18 17.13 3.69
N MET A 408 7.19 16.29 3.93
CA MET A 408 8.47 16.76 4.46
C MET A 408 9.17 17.72 3.49
N ARG A 409 9.23 17.41 2.18
CA ARG A 409 9.73 18.33 1.13
C ARG A 409 8.97 19.67 1.13
N MET A 410 7.64 19.64 1.10
CA MET A 410 6.82 20.85 0.93
C MET A 410 6.63 21.68 2.21
N SER A 411 6.80 21.08 3.39
CA SER A 411 6.53 21.68 4.71
C SER A 411 7.05 23.11 4.89
N ARG A 412 8.32 23.35 4.54
CA ARG A 412 8.97 24.66 4.73
C ARG A 412 8.40 25.73 3.81
N LYS A 413 8.13 25.40 2.54
CA LYS A 413 7.54 26.33 1.57
C LYS A 413 6.08 26.63 1.90
N LYS A 414 5.34 25.59 2.30
CA LYS A 414 3.99 25.66 2.87
C LYS A 414 3.91 26.62 4.08
N SER A 415 4.84 26.53 5.04
CA SER A 415 4.88 27.45 6.20
C SER A 415 5.08 28.90 5.77
N LEU A 416 6.05 29.17 4.88
CA LEU A 416 6.32 30.52 4.39
C LEU A 416 5.11 31.12 3.65
N LEU A 417 4.44 30.31 2.81
CA LEU A 417 3.19 30.72 2.16
C LEU A 417 2.06 31.00 3.16
N GLN A 418 1.92 30.16 4.19
CA GLN A 418 0.96 30.38 5.26
C GLN A 418 1.26 31.67 6.04
N GLU A 419 2.53 31.97 6.33
CA GLU A 419 2.95 33.22 6.96
C GLU A 419 2.62 34.45 6.10
N LEU A 420 2.77 34.35 4.76
CA LEU A 420 2.34 35.41 3.83
C LEU A 420 0.81 35.61 3.83
N ARG A 421 0.03 34.52 3.75
CA ARG A 421 -1.44 34.54 3.87
C ARG A 421 -1.90 35.16 5.20
N GLU A 422 -1.27 34.75 6.30
CA GLU A 422 -1.52 35.28 7.64
C GLU A 422 -1.23 36.80 7.70
N GLN A 423 -0.09 37.26 7.18
CA GLN A 423 0.27 38.68 7.15
C GLN A 423 -0.71 39.51 6.31
N HIS A 424 -1.06 39.04 5.11
CA HIS A 424 -2.01 39.72 4.22
C HIS A 424 -3.40 39.89 4.87
N MET A 425 -3.92 38.84 5.50
CA MET A 425 -5.21 38.89 6.21
C MET A 425 -5.20 39.89 7.38
N LEU A 426 -4.07 40.08 8.06
CA LEU A 426 -3.94 41.08 9.13
C LEU A 426 -3.84 42.52 8.61
N GLN A 427 -3.23 42.74 7.44
CA GLN A 427 -3.24 44.04 6.77
C GLN A 427 -4.65 44.40 6.29
N LYS A 428 -5.35 43.47 5.63
CA LYS A 428 -6.73 43.62 5.13
C LYS A 428 -7.73 43.99 6.23
N GLY A 429 -7.50 43.52 7.46
CA GLY A 429 -8.33 43.81 8.63
C GLY A 429 -7.97 45.07 9.42
N SER A 430 -6.98 45.88 8.99
CA SER A 430 -6.45 47.00 9.79
C SER A 430 -6.73 48.41 9.27
N SER A 431 -7.31 48.58 8.07
CA SER A 431 -7.68 49.89 7.52
C SER A 431 -9.15 49.93 7.07
N ALA A 432 -9.83 51.03 7.38
CA ALA A 432 -11.17 51.36 6.88
C ALA A 432 -11.16 52.44 5.78
N CYS A 433 -9.98 52.95 5.42
CA CYS A 433 -9.79 53.96 4.38
C CYS A 433 -8.47 53.63 3.68
N GLN A 434 -8.54 52.96 2.53
CA GLN A 434 -7.37 52.60 1.76
C GLN A 434 -6.93 53.80 0.92
N ASP A 435 -5.66 54.18 1.06
CA ASP A 435 -4.99 55.02 0.08
C ASP A 435 -4.74 54.20 -1.20
N GLU A 436 -4.64 54.83 -2.37
CA GLU A 436 -4.54 54.12 -3.65
C GLU A 436 -3.21 53.33 -3.73
N ASP A 437 -2.13 53.89 -3.19
CA ASP A 437 -0.84 53.19 -3.04
C ASP A 437 -0.95 51.98 -2.07
N GLN A 438 -1.80 52.07 -1.04
CA GLN A 438 -2.04 50.98 -0.10
C GLN A 438 -2.90 49.87 -0.74
N TRP A 439 -3.86 50.22 -1.59
CA TRP A 439 -4.62 49.26 -2.40
C TRP A 439 -3.72 48.56 -3.44
N GLN A 440 -2.86 49.31 -4.15
CA GLN A 440 -1.90 48.73 -5.09
C GLN A 440 -0.90 47.79 -4.40
N LEU A 441 -0.38 48.17 -3.23
CA LEU A 441 0.49 47.30 -2.42
C LEU A 441 -0.25 46.02 -1.99
N GLN A 442 -1.49 46.13 -1.51
CA GLN A 442 -2.28 44.95 -1.15
C GLN A 442 -2.50 44.03 -2.36
N LYS A 443 -2.82 44.59 -3.53
CA LYS A 443 -3.02 43.83 -4.77
C LYS A 443 -1.74 43.16 -5.27
N ALA A 444 -0.58 43.78 -5.06
CA ALA A 444 0.72 43.17 -5.33
C ALA A 444 1.01 41.98 -4.39
N VAL A 445 0.65 42.10 -3.11
CA VAL A 445 0.73 40.98 -2.14
C VAL A 445 -0.25 39.86 -2.50
N GLU A 446 -1.47 40.17 -2.96
CA GLU A 446 -2.41 39.17 -3.47
C GLU A 446 -1.88 38.44 -4.72
N SER A 447 -1.23 39.16 -5.66
CA SER A 447 -0.52 38.55 -6.80
C SER A 447 0.60 37.62 -6.33
N HIS A 448 1.48 38.08 -5.45
CA HIS A 448 2.60 37.29 -4.94
C HIS A 448 2.14 36.03 -4.18
N ILE A 449 1.02 36.10 -3.45
CA ILE A 449 0.45 34.91 -2.79
C ILE A 449 -0.05 33.90 -3.83
N LEU A 450 -0.72 34.34 -4.89
CA LEU A 450 -1.16 33.47 -5.99
C LEU A 450 0.03 32.87 -6.78
N GLU A 451 1.08 33.66 -7.01
CA GLU A 451 2.30 33.19 -7.68
C GLU A 451 3.08 32.16 -6.84
N GLU A 452 3.15 32.32 -5.52
CA GLU A 452 3.75 31.30 -4.64
C GLU A 452 2.82 30.09 -4.41
N GLU A 453 1.49 30.26 -4.50
CA GLU A 453 0.52 29.16 -4.55
C GLU A 453 0.70 28.30 -5.80
N GLU A 454 0.80 28.93 -6.98
CA GLU A 454 1.01 28.25 -8.27
C GLU A 454 2.35 27.48 -8.26
N LYS A 455 3.44 28.10 -7.83
CA LYS A 455 4.76 27.43 -7.70
C LYS A 455 4.73 26.27 -6.69
N LEU A 456 4.05 26.43 -5.56
CA LEU A 456 3.92 25.36 -4.56
C LEU A 456 3.09 24.19 -5.09
N GLU A 457 2.04 24.47 -5.87
CA GLU A 457 1.25 23.43 -6.53
C GLU A 457 2.05 22.74 -7.65
N GLU A 458 2.70 23.48 -8.54
CA GLU A 458 3.58 22.92 -9.59
C GLU A 458 4.65 21.99 -9.00
N GLU A 459 5.34 22.43 -7.94
CA GLU A 459 6.35 21.62 -7.27
C GLU A 459 5.75 20.41 -6.54
N THR A 460 4.56 20.53 -5.94
CA THR A 460 3.86 19.38 -5.33
C THR A 460 3.45 18.37 -6.41
N GLN A 461 2.92 18.83 -7.54
CA GLN A 461 2.57 17.99 -8.69
C GLN A 461 3.81 17.31 -9.31
N GLN A 462 4.94 18.03 -9.42
CA GLN A 462 6.21 17.46 -9.88
C GLN A 462 6.76 16.39 -8.93
N ASN A 463 6.74 16.64 -7.61
CA ASN A 463 7.09 15.64 -6.60
C ASN A 463 6.18 14.40 -6.67
N HIS A 464 4.86 14.60 -6.78
CA HIS A 464 3.89 13.52 -6.97
C HIS A 464 4.17 12.74 -8.27
N LEU A 465 4.55 13.41 -9.36
CA LEU A 465 4.88 12.77 -10.63
C LEU A 465 6.18 11.95 -10.56
N GLU A 466 7.21 12.44 -9.88
CA GLU A 466 8.47 11.72 -9.65
C GLU A 466 8.27 10.46 -8.79
N PHE A 467 7.54 10.58 -7.67
CA PHE A 467 7.22 9.44 -6.82
C PHE A 467 6.25 8.46 -7.52
N HIS A 468 5.28 8.95 -8.30
CA HIS A 468 4.40 8.10 -9.10
C HIS A 468 5.17 7.32 -10.18
N GLN A 469 6.17 7.93 -10.83
CA GLN A 469 7.03 7.21 -11.79
C GLN A 469 7.83 6.10 -11.10
N GLN A 470 8.44 6.38 -9.93
CA GLN A 470 9.14 5.38 -9.12
C GLN A 470 8.21 4.24 -8.70
N LEU A 471 7.02 4.56 -8.17
CA LEU A 471 6.04 3.56 -7.76
C LEU A 471 5.54 2.72 -8.95
N VAL A 472 5.41 3.33 -10.13
CA VAL A 472 5.02 2.61 -11.36
C VAL A 472 6.13 1.70 -11.88
N THR A 473 7.42 2.02 -11.70
CA THR A 473 8.52 1.08 -11.96
C THR A 473 8.57 -0.04 -10.93
N GLU A 474 8.43 0.27 -9.64
CA GLU A 474 8.41 -0.72 -8.55
C GLU A 474 7.20 -1.70 -8.71
N ILE A 475 6.03 -1.19 -9.11
CA ILE A 475 4.87 -2.01 -9.51
C ILE A 475 5.21 -2.93 -10.70
N GLN A 476 5.86 -2.41 -11.73
CA GLN A 476 6.20 -3.20 -12.93
C GLN A 476 7.22 -4.31 -12.62
N GLU A 477 8.20 -4.04 -11.75
CA GLU A 477 9.19 -5.01 -11.31
C GLU A 477 8.56 -6.09 -10.41
N ALA A 478 7.73 -5.68 -9.43
CA ALA A 478 6.99 -6.62 -8.59
C ALA A 478 6.02 -7.50 -9.39
N LEU A 479 5.37 -6.95 -10.43
CA LEU A 479 4.50 -7.73 -11.33
C LEU A 479 5.29 -8.69 -12.24
N GLN A 480 6.47 -8.29 -12.74
CA GLN A 480 7.37 -9.20 -13.48
C GLN A 480 7.86 -10.34 -12.58
N PHE A 481 8.24 -10.03 -11.34
CA PHE A 481 8.66 -11.03 -10.36
C PHE A 481 7.52 -12.01 -10.03
N LEU A 482 6.31 -11.51 -9.77
CA LEU A 482 5.11 -12.32 -9.57
C LEU A 482 4.80 -13.20 -10.80
N GLN A 483 4.95 -12.68 -12.03
CA GLN A 483 4.78 -13.48 -13.25
C GLN A 483 5.80 -14.62 -13.32
N GLN A 484 7.09 -14.34 -13.09
CA GLN A 484 8.14 -15.38 -13.08
C GLN A 484 7.90 -16.44 -12.00
N HIS A 485 7.30 -16.08 -10.86
CA HIS A 485 6.91 -17.04 -9.84
C HIS A 485 5.73 -17.90 -10.29
N MET A 486 4.69 -17.31 -10.89
CA MET A 486 3.53 -18.06 -11.34
C MET A 486 3.82 -18.95 -12.55
N GLU A 487 4.73 -18.57 -13.45
CA GLU A 487 5.21 -19.45 -14.53
C GLU A 487 5.87 -20.73 -13.97
N LYS A 488 6.65 -20.62 -12.89
CA LYS A 488 7.26 -21.77 -12.19
C LYS A 488 6.21 -22.65 -11.49
N VAL A 489 5.21 -22.03 -10.85
CA VAL A 489 4.08 -22.74 -10.19
C VAL A 489 3.28 -23.51 -11.23
N ILE A 490 2.83 -22.85 -12.30
CA ILE A 490 2.09 -23.48 -13.40
C ILE A 490 2.89 -24.62 -14.03
N GLY A 491 4.19 -24.40 -14.30
CA GLY A 491 5.07 -25.43 -14.87
C GLY A 491 5.23 -26.67 -13.98
N ARG A 492 5.36 -26.48 -12.66
CA ARG A 492 5.39 -27.58 -11.68
C ARG A 492 4.05 -28.33 -11.63
N THR A 493 2.92 -27.63 -11.57
CA THR A 493 1.59 -28.25 -11.53
C THR A 493 1.30 -29.04 -12.82
N LEU A 494 1.67 -28.53 -13.99
CA LEU A 494 1.56 -29.26 -15.27
C LEU A 494 2.45 -30.52 -15.28
N LEU A 495 3.68 -30.44 -14.78
CA LEU A 495 4.59 -31.59 -14.68
C LEU A 495 4.06 -32.65 -13.70
N GLN A 496 3.49 -32.24 -12.58
CA GLN A 496 2.88 -33.14 -11.59
C GLN A 496 1.65 -33.85 -12.18
N HIS A 497 0.76 -33.11 -12.85
CA HIS A 497 -0.40 -33.68 -13.54
C HIS A 497 0.02 -34.69 -14.63
N ALA A 498 0.99 -34.35 -15.49
CA ALA A 498 1.48 -35.26 -16.53
C ALA A 498 2.06 -36.57 -15.95
N ARG A 499 2.77 -36.50 -14.83
CA ARG A 499 3.25 -37.70 -14.09
C ARG A 499 2.10 -38.52 -13.50
N GLN A 500 1.04 -37.86 -13.03
CA GLN A 500 -0.13 -38.54 -12.45
C GLN A 500 -0.99 -39.23 -13.51
N GLU A 501 -1.15 -38.68 -14.71
CA GLU A 501 -1.86 -39.39 -15.80
C GLU A 501 -1.06 -40.58 -16.32
N ALA A 502 0.25 -40.41 -16.57
CA ALA A 502 1.12 -41.51 -17.01
C ALA A 502 1.14 -42.70 -16.02
N ALA A 503 1.01 -42.43 -14.72
CA ALA A 503 0.92 -43.46 -13.67
C ALA A 503 -0.47 -44.14 -13.57
N LYS A 504 -1.53 -43.60 -14.18
CA LYS A 504 -2.85 -44.25 -14.28
C LYS A 504 -2.96 -45.18 -15.49
N GLU A 505 -2.21 -44.89 -16.55
CA GLU A 505 -2.20 -45.70 -17.77
C GLU A 505 -1.46 -47.03 -17.57
N SER A 506 -0.50 -47.09 -16.64
CA SER A 506 0.13 -48.33 -16.17
C SER A 506 -0.70 -49.01 -15.07
N SER A 507 -1.64 -49.88 -15.44
CA SER A 507 -2.42 -50.67 -14.46
C SER A 507 -1.76 -52.01 -14.13
N ASP A 508 -1.61 -52.33 -12.83
CA ASP A 508 -0.97 -53.57 -12.36
C ASP A 508 -1.63 -54.83 -12.93
N ASP A 509 -2.97 -54.87 -13.04
CA ASP A 509 -3.75 -55.97 -13.63
C ASP A 509 -3.26 -56.37 -15.04
N GLU A 510 -2.84 -55.40 -15.85
CA GLU A 510 -2.42 -55.62 -17.24
C GLU A 510 -0.95 -56.03 -17.32
N GLN A 511 -0.12 -55.58 -16.38
CA GLN A 511 1.27 -56.00 -16.23
C GLN A 511 1.37 -57.44 -15.68
N GLU A 512 0.62 -57.75 -14.61
CA GLU A 512 0.59 -59.08 -13.98
C GLU A 512 0.06 -60.16 -14.96
N PHE A 513 -0.88 -59.81 -15.84
CA PHE A 513 -1.33 -60.70 -16.92
C PHE A 513 -0.24 -60.94 -17.98
N LYS A 514 0.50 -59.90 -18.39
CA LYS A 514 1.62 -60.02 -19.34
C LYS A 514 2.74 -60.89 -18.77
N GLU A 515 3.06 -60.74 -17.48
CA GLU A 515 4.09 -61.55 -16.81
C GLU A 515 3.71 -63.03 -16.71
N LYS A 516 2.48 -63.34 -16.26
CA LYS A 516 1.95 -64.72 -16.23
C LYS A 516 1.88 -65.36 -17.62
N LEU A 517 1.61 -64.56 -18.67
CA LEU A 517 1.62 -65.03 -20.05
C LEU A 517 3.04 -65.34 -20.55
N VAL A 518 4.04 -64.53 -20.19
CA VAL A 518 5.45 -64.79 -20.52
C VAL A 518 5.95 -66.05 -19.82
N GLU A 519 5.64 -66.24 -18.54
CA GLU A 519 5.98 -67.45 -17.77
C GLU A 519 5.41 -68.71 -18.45
N ALA A 520 4.09 -68.73 -18.71
CA ALA A 520 3.43 -69.85 -19.39
C ALA A 520 3.92 -70.07 -20.84
N ALA A 521 4.37 -69.02 -21.55
CA ALA A 521 4.95 -69.16 -22.88
C ALA A 521 6.35 -69.79 -22.86
N VAL A 522 7.15 -69.54 -21.81
CA VAL A 522 8.47 -70.14 -21.59
C VAL A 522 8.36 -71.60 -21.14
N GLU A 523 7.35 -71.95 -20.35
CA GLU A 523 7.07 -73.34 -19.93
C GLU A 523 6.39 -74.20 -21.02
N SER A 524 5.85 -73.59 -22.08
CA SER A 524 5.11 -74.31 -23.12
C SER A 524 6.01 -75.18 -24.00
N VAL A 525 5.82 -76.50 -23.93
CA VAL A 525 6.44 -77.51 -24.82
C VAL A 525 6.15 -77.26 -26.31
N TYR A 526 5.13 -76.45 -26.64
CA TYR A 526 4.79 -76.08 -28.02
C TYR A 526 5.39 -74.72 -28.46
N GLY A 527 5.99 -73.97 -27.53
CA GLY A 527 6.65 -72.68 -27.76
C GLY A 527 8.11 -72.82 -28.24
N THR A 528 8.35 -73.47 -29.38
CA THR A 528 9.70 -73.50 -29.95
C THR A 528 10.18 -72.07 -30.28
N SER A 529 11.45 -71.77 -29.97
CA SER A 529 12.00 -70.41 -30.09
C SER A 529 11.91 -69.83 -31.51
N SER A 530 11.94 -70.66 -32.55
CA SER A 530 11.69 -70.25 -33.93
C SER A 530 10.30 -69.62 -34.14
N ASN A 531 9.28 -70.12 -33.44
CA ASN A 531 7.91 -69.64 -33.56
C ASN A 531 7.71 -68.35 -32.77
N ILE A 532 8.28 -68.27 -31.56
CA ILE A 532 8.24 -67.06 -30.71
C ILE A 532 9.03 -65.93 -31.37
N ASN A 533 10.25 -66.19 -31.85
CA ASN A 533 11.06 -65.18 -32.55
C ASN A 533 10.35 -64.65 -33.80
N ARG A 534 9.69 -65.50 -34.58
CA ARG A 534 8.90 -65.08 -35.74
C ARG A 534 7.69 -64.22 -35.35
N LEU A 535 7.01 -64.54 -34.24
CA LEU A 535 5.89 -63.74 -33.73
C LEU A 535 6.37 -62.35 -33.26
N VAL A 536 7.49 -62.30 -32.54
CA VAL A 536 8.14 -61.06 -32.10
C VAL A 536 8.64 -60.22 -33.28
N GLU A 537 9.24 -60.85 -34.30
CA GLU A 537 9.67 -60.17 -35.53
C GLU A 537 8.48 -59.62 -36.31
N ASN A 538 7.39 -60.39 -36.46
CA ASN A 538 6.14 -59.92 -37.06
C ASN A 538 5.56 -58.71 -36.31
N TYR A 539 5.54 -58.74 -34.97
CA TYR A 539 5.07 -57.65 -34.14
C TYR A 539 5.92 -56.38 -34.31
N TYR A 540 7.26 -56.48 -34.25
CA TYR A 540 8.12 -55.32 -34.50
C TYR A 540 7.99 -54.78 -35.94
N GLN A 541 7.78 -55.65 -36.94
CA GLN A 541 7.46 -55.20 -38.30
C GLN A 541 6.07 -54.54 -38.41
N GLN A 542 5.10 -54.91 -37.58
CA GLN A 542 3.76 -54.30 -37.55
C GLN A 542 3.79 -52.94 -36.83
N VAL A 543 4.44 -52.86 -35.66
CA VAL A 543 4.71 -51.61 -34.94
C VAL A 543 5.48 -50.63 -35.82
N GLY A 544 6.56 -51.07 -36.48
CA GLY A 544 7.34 -50.25 -37.40
C GLY A 544 6.50 -49.63 -38.51
N LYS A 545 5.64 -50.44 -39.15
CA LYS A 545 4.68 -49.94 -40.17
C LYS A 545 3.71 -48.91 -39.59
N ILE A 546 3.14 -49.14 -38.40
CA ILE A 546 2.24 -48.19 -37.73
C ILE A 546 2.95 -46.87 -37.42
N THR A 547 4.20 -46.91 -36.97
CA THR A 547 5.03 -45.73 -36.72
C THR A 547 5.35 -44.97 -38.02
N GLU A 548 5.80 -45.66 -39.08
CA GLU A 548 6.05 -45.06 -40.39
C GLU A 548 4.79 -44.39 -40.98
N ASP A 549 3.64 -45.07 -40.89
CA ASP A 549 2.35 -44.53 -41.36
C ASP A 549 1.92 -43.31 -40.54
N TYR A 550 2.12 -43.31 -39.22
CA TYR A 550 1.87 -42.16 -38.35
C TYR A 550 2.80 -40.99 -38.67
N GLU A 551 4.10 -41.21 -38.84
CA GLU A 551 5.05 -40.15 -39.20
C GLU A 551 4.74 -39.56 -40.58
N GLY A 552 4.37 -40.40 -41.56
CA GLY A 552 3.89 -39.96 -42.86
C GLY A 552 2.65 -39.07 -42.78
N LYS A 553 1.61 -39.51 -42.06
CA LYS A 553 0.36 -38.76 -41.84
C LYS A 553 0.61 -37.46 -41.06
N LYS A 554 1.46 -37.49 -40.03
CA LYS A 554 1.89 -36.34 -39.23
C LYS A 554 2.63 -35.31 -40.07
N LEU A 555 3.57 -35.75 -40.91
CA LEU A 555 4.30 -34.87 -41.84
C LEU A 555 3.37 -34.27 -42.89
N GLN A 556 2.39 -35.03 -43.41
CA GLN A 556 1.37 -34.55 -44.34
C GLN A 556 0.45 -33.50 -43.68
N GLN A 557 0.00 -33.75 -42.46
CA GLN A 557 -0.88 -32.84 -41.70
C GLN A 557 -0.17 -31.56 -41.27
N LEU A 558 1.12 -31.63 -40.95
CA LEU A 558 1.93 -30.44 -40.69
C LEU A 558 2.14 -29.60 -41.96
N LYS A 559 2.33 -30.25 -43.13
CA LYS A 559 2.44 -29.57 -44.43
C LYS A 559 1.13 -28.89 -44.84
N SER A 560 -0.02 -29.55 -44.70
CA SER A 560 -1.33 -28.96 -45.04
C SER A 560 -1.65 -27.75 -44.16
N LEU A 561 -1.49 -27.86 -42.83
CA LEU A 561 -1.68 -26.75 -41.89
C LEU A 561 -0.68 -25.60 -42.14
N GLN A 562 0.56 -25.88 -42.56
CA GLN A 562 1.53 -24.84 -42.92
C GLN A 562 1.12 -24.07 -44.18
N VAL A 563 0.59 -24.75 -45.20
CA VAL A 563 0.03 -24.12 -46.40
C VAL A 563 -1.17 -23.26 -46.01
N GLU A 564 -2.13 -23.82 -45.28
CA GLU A 564 -3.34 -23.10 -44.84
C GLU A 564 -3.01 -21.84 -44.02
N ARG A 565 -2.04 -21.93 -43.10
CA ARG A 565 -1.54 -20.76 -42.34
C ARG A 565 -1.00 -19.67 -43.28
N SER A 566 -0.27 -20.04 -44.33
CA SER A 566 0.25 -19.09 -45.32
C SER A 566 -0.87 -18.46 -46.16
N GLU A 567 -1.95 -19.20 -46.43
CA GLU A 567 -3.10 -18.74 -47.19
C GLU A 567 -4.00 -17.82 -46.36
N ARG A 568 -4.34 -18.16 -45.12
CA ARG A 568 -5.07 -17.25 -44.22
C ARG A 568 -4.33 -15.92 -44.01
N TYR A 569 -3.00 -15.96 -43.87
CA TYR A 569 -2.17 -14.75 -43.79
C TYR A 569 -2.19 -13.93 -45.10
N ARG A 570 -2.14 -14.60 -46.27
CA ARG A 570 -2.27 -13.94 -47.59
C ARG A 570 -3.66 -13.35 -47.84
N LEU A 571 -4.73 -14.02 -47.41
CA LEU A 571 -6.11 -13.55 -47.51
C LEU A 571 -6.31 -12.31 -46.63
N ARG A 572 -5.96 -12.38 -45.35
CA ARG A 572 -6.12 -11.24 -44.44
C ARG A 572 -5.26 -10.04 -44.81
N LYS A 573 -4.06 -10.27 -45.37
CA LYS A 573 -3.24 -9.18 -45.93
C LYS A 573 -3.88 -8.52 -47.18
N LYS A 574 -4.81 -9.17 -47.88
CA LYS A 574 -5.65 -8.51 -48.91
C LYS A 574 -6.74 -7.66 -48.26
N GLU A 575 -7.46 -8.23 -47.29
CA GLU A 575 -8.49 -7.53 -46.49
C GLU A 575 -7.94 -6.22 -45.88
N GLU A 576 -6.76 -6.28 -45.26
CA GLU A 576 -6.07 -5.10 -44.70
C GLU A 576 -5.73 -4.04 -45.76
N ASN A 577 -5.30 -4.45 -46.96
CA ASN A 577 -4.98 -3.53 -48.06
C ASN A 577 -6.24 -2.87 -48.63
N GLU A 578 -7.35 -3.60 -48.74
CA GLU A 578 -8.65 -3.05 -49.16
C GLU A 578 -9.23 -2.09 -48.10
N GLN A 579 -9.07 -2.42 -46.82
CA GLN A 579 -9.43 -1.53 -45.71
C GLN A 579 -8.59 -0.24 -45.73
N ALA A 580 -7.28 -0.36 -45.95
CA ALA A 580 -6.36 0.78 -46.07
C ALA A 580 -6.62 1.64 -47.32
N LEU A 581 -7.20 1.08 -48.38
CA LEU A 581 -7.64 1.83 -49.57
C LEU A 581 -8.88 2.67 -49.25
N LYS A 582 -9.84 2.13 -48.50
CA LYS A 582 -11.03 2.86 -48.01
C LYS A 582 -10.64 3.98 -47.03
N GLU A 583 -9.73 3.70 -46.09
CA GLU A 583 -9.19 4.71 -45.14
C GLU A 583 -8.47 5.88 -45.83
N LYS A 584 -7.94 5.70 -47.05
CA LYS A 584 -7.29 6.80 -47.79
C LYS A 584 -8.31 7.81 -48.33
N GLN A 585 -9.53 7.39 -48.64
CA GLN A 585 -10.58 8.29 -49.15
C GLN A 585 -11.17 9.18 -48.04
N THR A 586 -11.14 8.74 -46.78
CA THR A 586 -11.69 9.48 -45.62
C THR A 586 -10.75 10.53 -45.03
N LYS A 587 -9.48 10.60 -45.45
CA LYS A 587 -8.45 11.45 -44.81
C LYS A 587 -8.46 12.94 -45.17
N GLY A 588 -9.37 13.39 -46.04
CA GLY A 588 -9.37 14.77 -46.55
C GLY A 588 -9.97 15.85 -45.65
N ILE A 589 -10.49 15.53 -44.46
CA ILE A 589 -11.45 16.39 -43.73
C ILE A 589 -10.95 16.88 -42.34
N LEU A 590 -9.85 16.36 -41.79
CA LEU A 590 -9.43 16.68 -40.42
C LEU A 590 -8.11 17.47 -40.30
N ASN A 591 -8.12 18.40 -39.34
CA ASN A 591 -7.21 19.55 -39.26
C ASN A 591 -5.82 19.19 -38.67
N ILE A 592 -4.83 20.07 -38.88
CA ILE A 592 -3.41 19.69 -38.84
C ILE A 592 -2.78 19.79 -37.43
N SER A 593 -3.26 20.67 -36.55
CA SER A 593 -2.58 21.03 -35.29
C SER A 593 -2.62 19.95 -34.20
N SER A 594 -3.80 19.44 -33.82
CA SER A 594 -3.94 18.40 -32.77
C SER A 594 -3.39 17.01 -33.15
N ALA A 595 -2.86 16.89 -34.35
CA ALA A 595 -2.89 15.64 -35.08
C ALA A 595 -1.75 14.67 -34.75
N VAL A 596 -0.63 15.11 -34.16
CA VAL A 596 0.52 14.20 -33.92
C VAL A 596 0.20 13.17 -32.84
N HIS A 597 -0.19 13.61 -31.64
CA HIS A 597 -0.58 12.69 -30.56
C HIS A 597 -1.80 11.84 -30.94
N GLN A 598 -2.80 12.42 -31.60
CA GLN A 598 -3.98 11.68 -32.06
C GLN A 598 -3.65 10.63 -33.13
N ARG A 599 -2.76 10.93 -34.10
CA ARG A 599 -2.23 9.94 -35.05
C ARG A 599 -1.40 8.87 -34.36
N MET A 600 -0.60 9.23 -33.35
CA MET A 600 0.23 8.30 -32.59
C MET A 600 -0.64 7.31 -31.82
N VAL A 601 -1.65 7.78 -31.07
CA VAL A 601 -2.62 6.93 -30.36
C VAL A 601 -3.45 6.09 -31.33
N LEU A 602 -3.83 6.62 -32.50
CA LEU A 602 -4.51 5.84 -33.54
C LEU A 602 -3.60 4.77 -34.17
N GLN A 603 -2.31 5.05 -34.39
CA GLN A 603 -1.34 4.06 -34.83
C GLN A 603 -1.07 3.02 -33.74
N GLN A 604 -0.93 3.42 -32.48
CA GLN A 604 -0.75 2.50 -31.35
C GLN A 604 -1.96 1.57 -31.21
N LYS A 605 -3.18 2.09 -31.29
CA LYS A 605 -4.43 1.27 -31.34
C LYS A 605 -4.49 0.38 -32.59
N LYS A 606 -3.99 0.82 -33.74
CA LYS A 606 -3.94 0.01 -34.97
C LYS A 606 -2.90 -1.11 -34.89
N VAL A 607 -1.73 -0.85 -34.31
CA VAL A 607 -0.68 -1.84 -34.04
C VAL A 607 -1.14 -2.84 -32.99
N LEU A 608 -1.82 -2.38 -31.92
CA LEU A 608 -2.43 -3.25 -30.91
C LEU A 608 -3.49 -4.17 -31.51
N THR A 609 -4.46 -3.63 -32.26
CA THR A 609 -5.50 -4.49 -32.88
C THR A 609 -4.93 -5.42 -33.96
N GLN A 610 -3.91 -5.01 -34.72
CA GLN A 610 -3.18 -5.92 -35.62
C GLN A 610 -2.41 -7.01 -34.86
N PHE A 611 -1.82 -6.69 -33.70
CA PHE A 611 -1.13 -7.65 -32.84
C PHE A 611 -2.12 -8.65 -32.21
N GLU A 612 -3.21 -8.18 -31.60
CA GLU A 612 -4.30 -9.00 -31.06
C GLU A 612 -4.85 -9.95 -32.13
N LEU A 613 -5.15 -9.44 -33.32
CA LEU A 613 -5.64 -10.23 -34.45
C LEU A 613 -4.60 -11.25 -34.92
N HIS A 614 -3.31 -10.91 -34.91
CA HIS A 614 -2.23 -11.86 -35.22
C HIS A 614 -2.10 -12.96 -34.16
N GLN A 615 -2.22 -12.63 -32.86
CA GLN A 615 -2.21 -13.61 -31.78
C GLN A 615 -3.46 -14.50 -31.84
N GLN A 616 -4.62 -13.97 -32.23
CA GLN A 616 -5.83 -14.77 -32.43
C GLN A 616 -5.66 -15.78 -33.57
N ILE A 617 -5.14 -15.38 -34.74
CA ILE A 617 -4.83 -16.30 -35.86
C ILE A 617 -3.82 -17.37 -35.41
N ARG A 618 -2.79 -16.96 -34.65
CA ARG A 618 -1.78 -17.88 -34.10
C ARG A 618 -2.41 -18.88 -33.13
N LEU A 619 -3.34 -18.45 -32.28
CA LEU A 619 -4.06 -19.29 -31.33
C LEU A 619 -5.01 -20.27 -32.04
N GLU A 620 -5.76 -19.82 -33.05
CA GLU A 620 -6.64 -20.66 -33.87
C GLU A 620 -5.84 -21.73 -34.64
N PHE A 621 -4.72 -21.34 -35.25
CA PHE A 621 -3.78 -22.27 -35.88
C PHE A 621 -3.21 -23.29 -34.88
N LEU A 622 -2.81 -22.86 -33.69
CA LEU A 622 -2.31 -23.77 -32.65
C LEU A 622 -3.38 -24.74 -32.14
N LYS A 623 -4.64 -24.28 -31.97
CA LYS A 623 -5.78 -25.15 -31.64
C LYS A 623 -6.04 -26.20 -32.72
N GLN A 624 -6.04 -25.80 -34.00
CA GLN A 624 -6.24 -26.73 -35.11
C GLN A 624 -5.07 -27.71 -35.29
N LYS A 625 -3.82 -27.26 -35.05
CA LYS A 625 -2.65 -28.14 -34.99
C LYS A 625 -2.77 -29.15 -33.84
N LEU A 626 -3.18 -28.72 -32.65
CA LEU A 626 -3.34 -29.60 -31.48
C LEU A 626 -4.41 -30.67 -31.74
N LEU A 627 -5.61 -30.28 -32.18
CA LEU A 627 -6.70 -31.19 -32.51
C LEU A 627 -6.32 -32.17 -33.63
N GLY A 628 -5.63 -31.69 -34.67
CA GLY A 628 -5.17 -32.53 -35.79
C GLY A 628 -4.08 -33.54 -35.40
N LEU A 629 -3.21 -33.19 -34.45
CA LEU A 629 -2.21 -34.12 -33.92
C LEU A 629 -2.82 -35.11 -32.94
N HIS A 630 -3.66 -34.66 -32.00
CA HIS A 630 -4.35 -35.52 -31.02
C HIS A 630 -5.23 -36.58 -31.72
N HIS A 631 -5.86 -36.26 -32.86
CA HIS A 631 -6.61 -37.26 -33.62
C HIS A 631 -5.70 -38.33 -34.24
N LEU A 632 -4.56 -37.95 -34.82
CA LEU A 632 -3.57 -38.90 -35.37
C LEU A 632 -2.89 -39.73 -34.27
N GLU A 633 -2.67 -39.13 -33.11
CA GLU A 633 -2.06 -39.75 -31.93
C GLU A 633 -3.00 -40.80 -31.33
N SER A 634 -4.28 -40.49 -31.13
CA SER A 634 -5.28 -41.46 -30.66
C SER A 634 -5.57 -42.58 -31.68
N GLU A 635 -5.50 -42.29 -33.00
CA GLU A 635 -5.60 -43.34 -34.03
C GLU A 635 -4.35 -44.25 -34.05
N MET A 636 -3.15 -43.70 -33.85
CA MET A 636 -1.92 -44.50 -33.69
C MET A 636 -1.95 -45.34 -32.41
N GLU A 637 -2.32 -44.74 -31.28
CA GLU A 637 -2.49 -45.40 -29.99
C GLU A 637 -3.46 -46.58 -30.10
N LYS A 638 -4.61 -46.38 -30.76
CA LYS A 638 -5.57 -47.44 -31.07
C LYS A 638 -4.96 -48.55 -31.94
N GLN A 639 -4.22 -48.21 -33.00
CA GLN A 639 -3.58 -49.20 -33.88
C GLN A 639 -2.47 -49.99 -33.18
N LEU A 640 -1.71 -49.34 -32.27
CA LEU A 640 -0.73 -50.01 -31.42
C LEU A 640 -1.41 -50.94 -30.40
N LYS A 641 -2.50 -50.51 -29.75
CA LYS A 641 -3.29 -51.35 -28.83
C LYS A 641 -3.95 -52.53 -29.54
N GLU A 642 -4.41 -52.36 -30.79
CA GLU A 642 -4.89 -53.47 -31.63
C GLU A 642 -3.75 -54.44 -31.98
N ALA A 643 -2.57 -53.95 -32.38
CA ALA A 643 -1.40 -54.79 -32.69
C ALA A 643 -0.83 -55.53 -31.47
N GLU A 644 -0.80 -54.89 -30.30
CA GLU A 644 -0.39 -55.50 -29.03
C GLU A 644 -1.38 -56.58 -28.60
N TRP A 645 -2.69 -56.33 -28.75
CA TRP A 645 -3.73 -57.31 -28.42
C TRP A 645 -3.72 -58.53 -29.34
N ASP A 646 -3.48 -58.34 -30.65
CA ASP A 646 -3.28 -59.44 -31.60
C ASP A 646 -2.04 -60.27 -31.23
N PHE A 647 -0.90 -59.63 -30.92
CA PHE A 647 0.33 -60.30 -30.47
C PHE A 647 0.12 -61.09 -29.18
N ILE A 648 -0.53 -60.50 -28.17
CA ILE A 648 -0.87 -61.15 -26.90
C ILE A 648 -1.80 -62.36 -27.14
N THR A 649 -2.76 -62.24 -28.06
CA THR A 649 -3.71 -63.32 -28.37
C THR A 649 -3.04 -64.48 -29.11
N GLU A 650 -2.14 -64.22 -30.06
CA GLU A 650 -1.36 -65.28 -30.72
C GLU A 650 -0.36 -65.94 -29.76
N LEU A 651 0.30 -65.17 -28.89
CA LEU A 651 1.21 -65.70 -27.87
C LEU A 651 0.48 -66.60 -26.87
N ALA A 652 -0.71 -66.17 -26.40
CA ALA A 652 -1.54 -66.97 -25.51
C ALA A 652 -2.08 -68.25 -26.19
N ALA A 653 -2.38 -68.21 -27.49
CA ALA A 653 -2.75 -69.40 -28.26
C ALA A 653 -1.59 -70.42 -28.35
N LEU A 654 -0.33 -69.96 -28.49
CA LEU A 654 0.87 -70.79 -28.46
C LEU A 654 1.17 -71.35 -27.05
N ALA A 655 0.93 -70.56 -26.00
CA ALA A 655 1.05 -70.96 -24.60
C ALA A 655 -0.14 -71.81 -24.10
N ARG A 656 -1.24 -71.90 -24.86
CA ARG A 656 -2.54 -72.47 -24.48
C ARG A 656 -3.18 -71.84 -23.23
N VAL A 657 -2.87 -70.57 -22.95
CA VAL A 657 -3.48 -69.80 -21.85
C VAL A 657 -4.86 -69.29 -22.30
N PRO A 658 -5.94 -69.52 -21.52
CA PRO A 658 -7.28 -69.08 -21.91
C PRO A 658 -7.45 -67.55 -21.74
N VAL A 659 -7.32 -66.80 -22.83
CA VAL A 659 -7.60 -65.35 -22.86
C VAL A 659 -9.08 -65.09 -22.57
N THR A 660 -9.37 -64.41 -21.47
CA THR A 660 -10.73 -63.97 -21.12
C THR A 660 -11.13 -62.76 -21.96
N VAL A 661 -11.82 -63.01 -23.07
CA VAL A 661 -12.26 -61.97 -24.03
C VAL A 661 -13.20 -60.95 -23.37
N LYS A 662 -12.64 -59.84 -22.87
CA LYS A 662 -13.38 -58.62 -22.47
C LYS A 662 -14.03 -57.99 -23.72
N LYS A 663 -15.23 -58.46 -24.02
CA LYS A 663 -15.98 -58.16 -25.26
C LYS A 663 -16.45 -56.70 -25.35
N GLN A 664 -15.71 -55.84 -26.07
CA GLN A 664 -16.22 -54.53 -26.50
C GLN A 664 -15.69 -54.05 -27.87
N LEU A 665 -16.43 -53.11 -28.46
CA LEU A 665 -16.06 -52.22 -29.58
C LEU A 665 -15.70 -52.84 -30.95
N SER A 666 -16.71 -53.36 -31.65
CA SER A 666 -16.69 -53.43 -33.13
C SER A 666 -18.04 -53.08 -33.77
N LYS A 667 -18.59 -51.88 -33.48
CA LYS A 667 -19.80 -51.37 -34.15
C LYS A 667 -19.47 -50.88 -35.57
N LYS A 668 -19.33 -51.81 -36.52
CA LYS A 668 -19.20 -51.51 -37.96
C LYS A 668 -20.45 -50.79 -38.46
N SER A 669 -20.27 -49.58 -39.00
CA SER A 669 -21.34 -48.79 -39.59
C SER A 669 -21.78 -49.33 -40.96
N LYS A 670 -23.07 -49.18 -41.29
CA LYS A 670 -23.61 -49.30 -42.64
C LYS A 670 -24.69 -48.23 -42.87
N PRO A 671 -24.94 -47.82 -44.14
CA PRO A 671 -25.43 -46.47 -44.44
C PRO A 671 -26.94 -46.27 -44.33
N ALA A 672 -27.35 -45.01 -44.18
CA ALA A 672 -28.76 -44.61 -44.15
C ALA A 672 -29.45 -44.71 -45.52
N GLY A 673 -30.70 -45.20 -45.55
CA GLY A 673 -31.42 -45.50 -46.80
C GLY A 673 -32.96 -45.37 -46.71
N LYS A 674 -33.45 -44.12 -46.73
CA LYS A 674 -34.82 -43.67 -47.14
C LYS A 674 -36.08 -44.47 -46.72
N LYS A 675 -36.88 -43.81 -45.86
CA LYS A 675 -38.38 -43.78 -45.86
C LYS A 675 -39.10 -45.12 -45.48
N THR A 676 -40.37 -45.17 -45.07
CA THR A 676 -41.49 -44.21 -45.22
C THR A 676 -42.56 -44.40 -44.12
N ASN A 677 -43.17 -43.30 -43.61
CA ASN A 677 -44.55 -43.20 -43.03
C ASN A 677 -44.97 -44.08 -41.81
N SER A 678 -45.92 -43.70 -40.94
CA SER A 678 -46.79 -42.49 -40.84
C SER A 678 -47.48 -42.38 -39.46
N ASN A 679 -47.75 -41.13 -39.01
CA ASN A 679 -48.84 -40.68 -38.10
C ASN A 679 -48.91 -41.30 -36.68
N SER A 680 -49.43 -40.70 -35.59
CA SER A 680 -50.14 -39.43 -35.26
C SER A 680 -50.09 -39.32 -33.70
N LYS A 681 -50.26 -38.23 -32.91
CA LYS A 681 -50.69 -36.80 -32.91
C LYS A 681 -50.32 -36.27 -31.47
N ARG A 682 -50.40 -35.02 -31.01
CA ARG A 682 -50.53 -33.62 -31.55
C ARG A 682 -50.32 -32.70 -30.33
N GLY A 683 -49.33 -31.79 -30.32
CA GLY A 683 -49.14 -30.80 -29.25
C GLY A 683 -48.02 -29.81 -29.59
N THR A 684 -48.19 -28.51 -29.31
CA THR A 684 -47.38 -27.45 -29.92
C THR A 684 -46.91 -26.39 -28.92
N SER A 685 -45.71 -25.87 -29.16
CA SER A 685 -45.24 -24.49 -28.92
C SER A 685 -45.13 -23.89 -27.50
N LYS A 686 -43.89 -23.43 -27.25
CA LYS A 686 -43.47 -22.18 -26.57
C LYS A 686 -43.44 -22.11 -25.03
N SER A 687 -42.30 -21.58 -24.57
CA SER A 687 -42.07 -20.94 -23.27
C SER A 687 -42.78 -19.59 -23.16
N PRO A 688 -42.99 -19.09 -21.93
CA PRO A 688 -43.06 -17.66 -21.62
C PRO A 688 -41.81 -17.19 -20.84
N GLU A 689 -41.50 -15.90 -20.99
CA GLU A 689 -40.72 -15.11 -20.01
C GLU A 689 -41.71 -14.53 -18.96
N LEU A 690 -41.43 -13.32 -18.45
CA LEU A 690 -42.17 -12.57 -17.40
C LEU A 690 -41.83 -13.04 -15.96
N GLU A 691 -41.70 -12.16 -14.97
CA GLU A 691 -41.78 -10.68 -14.99
C GLU A 691 -40.96 -10.06 -13.85
N ASP A 692 -40.54 -8.80 -14.00
CA ASP A 692 -40.02 -7.99 -12.89
C ASP A 692 -41.11 -7.74 -11.84
N LYS A 693 -40.74 -7.79 -10.55
CA LYS A 693 -41.32 -6.92 -9.51
C LYS A 693 -40.31 -6.53 -8.46
N ASP A 694 -40.20 -5.22 -8.27
CA ASP A 694 -39.33 -4.56 -7.32
C ASP A 694 -40.06 -4.27 -5.98
N ASP A 695 -39.35 -3.64 -5.05
CA ASP A 695 -39.83 -3.04 -3.80
C ASP A 695 -40.46 -3.96 -2.74
N SER A 696 -39.68 -4.27 -1.70
CA SER A 696 -39.90 -3.67 -0.36
C SER A 696 -38.86 -4.12 0.68
N CYS A 697 -37.93 -3.23 1.05
CA CYS A 697 -37.03 -3.40 2.20
C CYS A 697 -36.61 -2.02 2.76
N GLU A 698 -37.49 -1.37 3.53
CA GLU A 698 -37.09 -0.28 4.42
C GLU A 698 -36.42 -0.83 5.70
N ASN A 699 -35.63 0.04 6.36
CA ASN A 699 -35.23 -0.02 7.77
C ASN A 699 -34.24 -1.16 8.15
N ILE A 700 -33.09 -0.92 8.80
CA ILE A 700 -32.52 0.32 9.39
C ILE A 700 -31.00 0.35 9.17
N GLN A 701 -30.48 1.39 8.50
CA GLN A 701 -29.08 1.79 8.68
C GLN A 701 -28.99 2.77 9.87
N LYS A 702 -28.29 2.35 10.94
CA LYS A 702 -27.75 3.28 11.94
C LYS A 702 -26.26 3.45 11.66
N PRO A 703 -25.74 4.66 11.42
CA PRO A 703 -24.30 4.86 11.34
C PRO A 703 -23.68 4.59 12.72
N LEU A 704 -22.59 3.82 12.76
CA LEU A 704 -21.77 3.70 13.96
C LEU A 704 -21.19 5.08 14.27
N ARG A 705 -21.47 5.59 15.49
CA ARG A 705 -20.70 6.72 16.02
C ARG A 705 -19.29 6.24 16.36
N LEU A 706 -18.34 6.55 15.50
CA LEU A 706 -16.94 6.61 15.90
C LEU A 706 -16.82 7.69 16.98
N ASN A 707 -16.62 7.27 18.23
CA ASN A 707 -16.33 8.17 19.34
C ASN A 707 -14.86 8.58 19.24
N SER A 708 -14.56 9.58 18.41
CA SER A 708 -13.27 10.27 18.50
C SER A 708 -13.16 10.92 19.89
N SER A 709 -12.24 10.43 20.71
CA SER A 709 -11.95 10.96 22.04
C SER A 709 -11.21 12.28 21.93
N LEU A 710 -11.97 13.34 21.62
CA LEU A 710 -11.46 14.70 21.46
C LEU A 710 -10.62 15.11 22.69
N CYS A 711 -9.36 15.49 22.49
CA CYS A 711 -8.54 16.05 23.55
C CYS A 711 -9.26 17.26 24.16
N ARG A 712 -9.42 17.27 25.49
CA ARG A 712 -10.15 18.31 26.20
C ARG A 712 -9.31 19.58 26.30
N TYR A 713 -9.34 20.38 25.23
CA TYR A 713 -8.91 21.78 25.22
C TYR A 713 -9.63 22.55 26.34
N ARG A 714 -8.99 22.65 27.51
CA ARG A 714 -9.44 23.52 28.60
C ARG A 714 -8.95 24.95 28.31
N GLY A 715 -9.68 25.64 27.44
CA GLY A 715 -9.51 27.07 27.23
C GLY A 715 -9.61 27.81 28.58
N SER A 716 -8.75 28.82 28.77
CA SER A 716 -8.71 29.59 30.02
C SER A 716 -9.73 30.74 29.97
N GLU A 717 -10.91 30.52 30.54
CA GLU A 717 -11.83 31.60 30.86
C GLU A 717 -11.34 32.36 32.10
N ARG A 718 -11.18 33.68 32.00
CA ARG A 718 -10.92 34.54 33.16
C ARG A 718 -12.24 34.87 33.88
N PRO A 719 -12.23 35.01 35.22
CA PRO A 719 -13.44 35.30 35.98
C PRO A 719 -13.89 36.75 35.81
N HIS A 720 -15.20 36.96 35.91
CA HIS A 720 -15.79 38.25 36.26
C HIS A 720 -16.68 38.03 37.50
N GLU A 721 -16.48 38.85 38.53
CA GLU A 721 -17.28 38.79 39.76
C GLU A 721 -18.64 39.49 39.56
N GLY A 722 -19.68 38.97 40.22
CA GLY A 722 -21.05 39.47 40.12
C GLY A 722 -22.03 38.59 40.91
N GLU A 723 -22.46 39.08 42.06
CA GLU A 723 -23.35 38.46 43.05
C GLU A 723 -24.65 37.87 42.41
N THR A 724 -25.33 36.85 42.95
CA THR A 724 -25.62 36.61 44.37
C THR A 724 -25.89 35.12 44.73
N GLU A 725 -25.84 34.81 46.03
CA GLU A 725 -26.22 33.56 46.73
C GLU A 725 -27.70 33.06 46.53
N PRO A 726 -28.15 31.91 47.12
CA PRO A 726 -27.49 30.60 47.34
C PRO A 726 -28.42 29.35 47.17
N ARG A 727 -27.87 28.12 47.04
CA ARG A 727 -28.10 26.95 47.97
C ARG A 727 -27.80 25.52 47.43
N LYS A 728 -27.16 24.76 48.34
CA LYS A 728 -27.42 23.35 48.73
C LYS A 728 -26.98 22.15 47.84
N ASN A 729 -25.97 21.47 48.40
CA ASN A 729 -26.00 20.05 48.82
C ASN A 729 -25.29 18.96 47.98
N THR A 730 -24.01 18.76 48.34
CA THR A 730 -23.48 17.48 48.88
C THR A 730 -23.91 16.13 48.24
N LYS A 731 -22.91 15.38 47.75
CA LYS A 731 -22.47 14.15 48.46
C LYS A 731 -21.09 13.61 48.06
N MET A 732 -20.38 13.20 49.10
CA MET A 732 -19.01 12.69 49.22
C MET A 732 -18.54 11.66 48.18
N LEU A 733 -17.22 11.64 47.94
CA LEU A 733 -16.50 10.48 47.41
C LEU A 733 -16.71 9.24 48.31
N LYS A 734 -16.57 8.04 47.72
CA LYS A 734 -16.10 6.85 48.44
C LYS A 734 -14.89 6.25 47.72
N LYS A 735 -13.86 5.91 48.49
CA LYS A 735 -12.57 5.37 48.06
C LYS A 735 -12.42 3.94 48.61
N ARG A 736 -12.11 2.97 47.74
CA ARG A 736 -11.68 1.56 47.94
C ARG A 736 -12.17 0.75 46.71
N GLY A 737 -11.45 -0.27 46.22
CA GLY A 737 -10.14 -0.79 46.64
C GLY A 737 -10.07 -2.30 46.49
N ASN A 738 -9.03 -2.78 45.80
CA ASN A 738 -8.54 -4.15 45.61
C ASN A 738 -9.51 -5.33 45.82
N ARG A 739 -9.81 -6.02 44.71
CA ARG A 739 -9.55 -7.46 44.59
C ARG A 739 -8.96 -7.75 43.22
#